data_AF-A0A399YVR8-F1
#
_entry.id   AF-A0A399YVR8-F1
#
_cell.length_a   1.000
_cell.length_b   1.000
_cell.length_c   1.000
_cell.angle_alpha   90.00
_cell.angle_beta   90.00
_cell.angle_gamma   90.00
#
_symmetry.space_group_name_H-M   'P 1'
#
loop_
_entity.id
_entity.type
_entity.pdbx_description
1 polymer ?
#
loop_
_entity_poly.entity_id
_entity_poly.type
_entity_poly.pdbx_seq_one_letter_code
_entity_poly.pdbx_strand_id
1 'polypeptide(L)'
;MAVTPTYPGVYVQEISSGVRTIAGVSTSIGMFIGRTKKGPLNQAVRLTTYTDFERTFSKDTTQSTLPDHVRLFFLNGGAECYVMRIANGATFAQTALHAEDNVTQALVLTAKYPGAVGETVRATVSYGGANPESTFNLDIFREEVDAGGRVSILETESYKNLSMDPASPLYAPTVVTSNSALVEAEAGAALPAAVNGFSLSGQPVLYASGALSTFRSQWAARLGTAQPNSRLMISVDGSRFIPVNLGTIDVGTLPAVSVIADLESAIATAINTALAAAGEPGLSVTVELRPAGEFPAAGAGATLDDGVTAANATSVLKIRSNAASNTGSVQIQPSGTGDITAALKLGTAQGGLEVSAYSAHRPAPTGIALRASDPAVLRQLADVQHGQIVSITLDAFDSSGAPTTVAVPVNLLASGGAVGTDPLWRNTSGGLLEVLGRLADAINTYKNANPTTFFWSASVAGYRLVLTTSRGSANTVGTIATAATNVGALFNRNARYYSLGAGALAGFQTPTPAVDTSGVATAPVTDGSAPQLSDYTNAFPLVDKQVDLFNLMVLPEDADPGAAALGLVYGPASVFCQQRRAVLIMDAPTDWKTPAEAASKVAAARIGVVKDHSAIYYPRVVISDGKKKKTIGAAGAVAGVYARTDSRRGVWKAPAGVEADIRGIVALEQRITDLEHGMVNPVGVNALRDFPNGLVVYGARTNDGADDFASEYKYVPIRRLALFIEESLYRALKWVVFEPNDEPLWAQIRLNVGAFMHGLYRRGAFQGTKPTDAYFVKCDAETTTQNDRNLGIVNIIVGFAPLKPAEFVILSLQQMAGQLEV
;
A
#
# COMPACT_ATOMS: atom_id res chain seq x y z
N MET A 1 29.83 -44.13 19.48
CA MET A 1 30.72 -44.86 20.42
C MET A 1 31.60 -45.80 19.61
N ALA A 2 32.90 -45.84 19.89
CA ALA A 2 33.79 -46.83 19.29
C ALA A 2 33.47 -48.21 19.89
N VAL A 3 33.37 -49.24 19.04
CA VAL A 3 33.12 -50.60 19.48
C VAL A 3 34.47 -51.26 19.78
N THR A 4 34.70 -51.73 21.01
CA THR A 4 35.90 -52.49 21.37
C THR A 4 35.59 -53.99 21.26
N PRO A 5 36.08 -54.70 20.23
CA PRO A 5 35.71 -56.09 20.00
C PRO A 5 36.41 -57.02 21.01
N THR A 6 35.63 -57.86 21.69
CA THR A 6 36.11 -58.81 22.72
C THR A 6 36.02 -60.28 22.29
N TYR A 7 35.53 -60.58 21.08
CA TYR A 7 35.47 -61.92 20.51
C TYR A 7 35.45 -61.90 18.96
N PRO A 8 35.75 -63.01 18.27
CA PRO A 8 35.69 -63.06 16.80
C PRO A 8 34.23 -62.94 16.31
N GLY A 9 33.93 -61.94 15.47
CA GLY A 9 32.61 -61.69 14.90
C GLY A 9 32.58 -60.49 13.94
N VAL A 10 31.44 -60.25 13.28
CA VAL A 10 31.21 -59.06 12.44
C VAL A 10 30.53 -57.98 13.28
N TYR A 11 31.17 -56.81 13.40
CA TYR A 11 30.63 -55.66 14.14
C TYR A 11 30.10 -54.62 13.15
N VAL A 12 28.84 -54.20 13.31
CA VAL A 12 28.23 -53.12 12.53
C VAL A 12 28.29 -51.85 13.36
N GLN A 13 29.06 -50.86 12.88
CA GLN A 13 29.05 -49.50 13.40
C GLN A 13 28.28 -48.63 12.41
N GLU A 14 27.14 -48.08 12.83
CA GLU A 14 26.46 -47.06 12.04
C GLU A 14 27.25 -45.76 12.10
N ILE A 15 27.95 -45.47 11.00
CA ILE A 15 28.53 -44.16 10.74
C ILE A 15 27.38 -43.33 10.16
N SER A 16 26.86 -42.36 10.92
CA SER A 16 25.91 -41.41 10.36
C SER A 16 26.59 -40.70 9.19
N SER A 17 26.08 -40.88 7.97
CA SER A 17 26.60 -40.16 6.81
C SER A 17 26.18 -38.70 6.92
N GLY A 18 26.98 -37.90 7.63
CA GLY A 18 26.80 -36.45 7.78
C GLY A 18 27.04 -35.65 6.49
N VAL A 19 26.73 -36.23 5.32
CA VAL A 19 26.89 -35.54 4.03
C VAL A 19 25.82 -34.45 3.95
N ARG A 20 26.24 -33.20 4.13
CA ARG A 20 25.41 -32.02 3.94
C ARG A 20 25.65 -31.55 2.51
N THR A 21 24.71 -31.85 1.62
CA THR A 21 24.84 -31.49 0.20
C THR A 21 24.88 -29.97 0.04
N ILE A 22 25.93 -29.46 -0.59
CA ILE A 22 26.06 -28.04 -0.95
C ILE A 22 25.33 -27.81 -2.27
N ALA A 23 24.33 -26.93 -2.25
CA ALA A 23 23.67 -26.45 -3.46
C ALA A 23 24.36 -25.18 -3.98
N GLY A 24 24.46 -25.05 -5.30
CA GLY A 24 24.95 -23.82 -5.92
C GLY A 24 23.95 -22.68 -5.76
N VAL A 25 24.45 -21.47 -5.50
CA VAL A 25 23.62 -20.25 -5.46
C VAL A 25 23.18 -19.79 -6.86
N SER A 26 22.26 -18.83 -6.93
CA SER A 26 21.95 -18.20 -8.22
C SER A 26 23.18 -17.45 -8.77
N THR A 27 23.33 -17.40 -10.10
CA THR A 27 24.48 -16.78 -10.78
C THR A 27 24.15 -15.51 -11.54
N SER A 28 22.86 -15.16 -11.67
CA SER A 28 22.40 -14.12 -12.57
C SER A 28 21.23 -13.28 -12.06
N ILE A 29 21.06 -13.15 -10.74
CA ILE A 29 20.09 -12.19 -10.19
C ILE A 29 20.61 -10.78 -10.46
N GLY A 30 19.84 -9.98 -11.20
CA GLY A 30 20.19 -8.60 -11.52
C GLY A 30 19.85 -7.63 -10.38
N MET A 31 20.64 -6.58 -10.21
CA MET A 31 20.36 -5.43 -9.35
C MET A 31 20.41 -4.17 -10.22
N PHE A 32 19.28 -3.50 -10.36
CA PHE A 32 19.12 -2.29 -11.16
C PHE A 32 18.83 -1.11 -10.23
N ILE A 33 19.62 -0.05 -10.35
CA ILE A 33 19.45 1.17 -9.54
C ILE A 33 19.37 2.36 -10.49
N GLY A 34 18.30 3.15 -10.38
CA GLY A 34 18.10 4.33 -11.22
C GLY A 34 16.77 5.03 -10.93
N ARG A 35 16.49 6.12 -11.65
CA ARG A 35 15.24 6.86 -11.49
C ARG A 35 14.11 6.24 -12.30
N THR A 36 12.90 6.27 -11.74
CA THR A 36 11.66 5.85 -12.41
C THR A 36 10.53 6.81 -12.08
N LYS A 37 9.51 6.82 -12.94
CA LYS A 37 8.35 7.70 -12.82
C LYS A 37 7.55 7.44 -11.54
N LYS A 38 7.45 6.18 -11.12
CA LYS A 38 6.73 5.77 -9.91
C LYS A 38 7.42 4.61 -9.22
N GLY A 39 6.88 4.21 -8.08
CA GLY A 39 7.31 3.03 -7.31
C GLY A 39 8.03 3.40 -6.00
N PRO A 40 8.32 2.40 -5.16
CA PRO A 40 8.98 2.59 -3.87
C PRO A 40 10.33 3.29 -4.02
N LEU A 41 10.54 4.37 -3.27
CA LEU A 41 11.83 5.09 -3.25
C LEU A 41 12.78 4.43 -2.26
N ASN A 42 14.05 4.25 -2.64
CA ASN A 42 15.11 3.70 -1.78
C ASN A 42 14.78 2.30 -1.20
N GLN A 43 13.94 1.54 -1.91
CA GLN A 43 13.58 0.18 -1.55
C GLN A 43 13.79 -0.75 -2.75
N ALA A 44 14.53 -1.84 -2.54
CA ALA A 44 14.75 -2.86 -3.54
C ALA A 44 13.51 -3.75 -3.67
N VAL A 45 12.91 -3.77 -4.86
CA VAL A 45 11.74 -4.61 -5.17
C VAL A 45 12.18 -5.76 -6.04
N ARG A 46 11.89 -6.99 -5.60
CA ARG A 46 12.13 -8.22 -6.34
C ARG A 46 11.10 -8.37 -7.46
N LEU A 47 11.57 -8.63 -8.67
CA LEU A 47 10.76 -8.78 -9.88
C LEU A 47 11.19 -10.02 -10.66
N THR A 48 10.22 -10.77 -11.17
CA THR A 48 10.45 -11.98 -11.99
C THR A 48 9.99 -11.80 -13.44
N THR A 49 9.27 -10.71 -13.75
CA THR A 49 8.83 -10.37 -15.10
C THR A 49 8.94 -8.88 -15.38
N TYR A 50 8.98 -8.51 -16.67
CA TYR A 50 8.92 -7.11 -17.07
C TYR A 50 7.53 -6.49 -16.81
N THR A 51 6.45 -7.26 -16.89
CA THR A 51 5.10 -6.76 -16.56
C THR A 51 4.99 -6.32 -15.09
N ASP A 52 5.64 -7.05 -14.18
CA ASP A 52 5.72 -6.64 -12.77
C ASP A 52 6.48 -5.31 -12.60
N PHE A 53 7.54 -5.12 -13.39
CA PHE A 53 8.25 -3.85 -13.46
C PHE A 53 7.33 -2.72 -13.93
N GLU A 54 6.61 -2.90 -15.04
CA GLU A 54 5.71 -1.86 -15.59
C GLU A 54 4.63 -1.47 -14.58
N ARG A 55 4.04 -2.47 -13.90
CA ARG A 55 3.03 -2.23 -12.86
C ARG A 55 3.60 -1.43 -11.69
N THR A 56 4.81 -1.75 -11.22
CA THR A 56 5.41 -1.15 -10.02
C THR A 56 6.07 0.19 -10.29
N PHE A 57 6.87 0.29 -11.35
CA PHE A 57 7.78 1.41 -11.61
C PHE A 57 7.42 2.26 -12.84
N SER A 58 6.44 1.83 -13.64
CA SER A 58 6.10 2.37 -14.97
C SER A 58 7.10 2.01 -16.06
N LYS A 59 6.59 1.85 -17.29
CA LYS A 59 7.40 1.72 -18.52
C LYS A 59 7.91 3.05 -19.07
N ASP A 60 7.57 4.16 -18.42
CA ASP A 60 7.93 5.51 -18.83
C ASP A 60 9.46 5.71 -18.80
N THR A 61 10.05 5.99 -19.96
CA THR A 61 11.49 6.18 -20.14
C THR A 61 11.93 7.65 -20.22
N THR A 62 11.02 8.59 -19.93
CA THR A 62 11.30 10.04 -20.01
C THR A 62 12.31 10.51 -18.97
N GLN A 63 12.37 9.86 -17.81
CA GLN A 63 13.27 10.22 -16.72
C GLN A 63 14.60 9.47 -16.77
N SER A 64 14.62 8.23 -17.24
CA SER A 64 15.81 7.39 -17.26
C SER A 64 15.63 6.23 -18.24
N THR A 65 16.75 5.64 -18.64
CA THR A 65 16.79 4.39 -19.44
C THR A 65 16.61 3.12 -18.58
N LEU A 66 16.37 3.23 -17.27
CA LEU A 66 16.14 2.08 -16.38
C LEU A 66 15.05 1.11 -16.90
N PRO A 67 13.85 1.57 -17.34
CA PRO A 67 12.85 0.66 -17.90
C PRO A 67 13.34 -0.12 -19.12
N ASP A 68 14.15 0.52 -19.97
CA ASP A 68 14.70 -0.11 -21.17
C ASP A 68 15.73 -1.19 -20.80
N HIS A 69 16.57 -0.93 -19.80
CA HIS A 69 17.57 -1.90 -19.33
C HIS A 69 16.93 -3.14 -18.70
N VAL A 70 15.91 -2.95 -17.87
CA VAL A 70 15.15 -4.05 -17.26
C VAL A 70 14.41 -4.85 -18.33
N ARG A 71 13.81 -4.18 -19.34
CA ARG A 71 13.19 -4.84 -20.49
C ARG A 71 14.18 -5.71 -21.25
N LEU A 72 15.34 -5.15 -21.58
CA LEU A 72 16.39 -5.87 -22.32
C LEU A 72 16.96 -7.04 -21.51
N PHE A 73 17.06 -6.92 -20.18
CA PHE A 73 17.48 -8.02 -19.31
C PHE A 73 16.54 -9.23 -19.44
N PHE A 74 15.23 -9.02 -19.28
CA PHE A 74 14.24 -10.10 -19.40
C PHE A 74 14.18 -10.67 -20.83
N LEU A 75 14.20 -9.81 -21.87
CA LEU A 75 14.22 -10.27 -23.27
C LEU A 75 15.44 -11.12 -23.62
N ASN A 76 16.56 -10.87 -22.95
CA ASN A 76 17.80 -11.60 -23.17
C ASN A 76 17.96 -12.81 -22.26
N GLY A 77 16.96 -13.18 -21.44
CA GLY A 77 16.96 -14.41 -20.64
C GLY A 77 17.28 -14.23 -19.16
N GLY A 78 17.26 -12.99 -18.66
CA GLY A 78 17.15 -12.72 -17.23
C GLY A 78 15.86 -13.29 -16.66
N ALA A 79 15.93 -13.97 -15.52
CA ALA A 79 14.78 -14.61 -14.87
C ALA A 79 14.31 -13.86 -13.61
N GLU A 80 15.21 -13.14 -12.96
CA GLU A 80 14.94 -12.46 -11.70
C GLU A 80 15.85 -11.25 -11.54
N CYS A 81 15.30 -10.13 -11.07
CA CYS A 81 16.08 -8.97 -10.68
C CYS A 81 15.46 -8.22 -9.51
N TYR A 82 16.29 -7.44 -8.82
CA TYR A 82 15.86 -6.37 -7.93
C TYR A 82 15.97 -5.02 -8.64
N VAL A 83 14.98 -4.17 -8.43
CA VAL A 83 14.98 -2.79 -8.91
C VAL A 83 14.83 -1.87 -7.71
N MET A 84 15.70 -0.88 -7.59
CA MET A 84 15.58 0.20 -6.61
C MET A 84 15.45 1.53 -7.33
N ARG A 85 14.31 2.18 -7.14
CA ARG A 85 14.13 3.57 -7.58
C ARG A 85 14.89 4.49 -6.64
N ILE A 86 15.69 5.38 -7.22
CA ILE A 86 16.33 6.50 -6.52
C ILE A 86 15.96 7.81 -7.22
N ALA A 87 15.78 8.87 -6.44
CA ALA A 87 15.50 10.22 -6.91
C ALA A 87 15.80 11.20 -5.78
N ASN A 88 16.23 12.41 -6.11
CA ASN A 88 16.50 13.43 -5.11
C ASN A 88 15.26 14.29 -4.85
N GLY A 89 14.89 14.49 -3.59
CA GLY A 89 13.79 15.37 -3.19
C GLY A 89 12.41 14.98 -3.72
N ALA A 90 12.15 13.68 -3.95
CA ALA A 90 10.80 13.21 -4.29
C ALA A 90 9.88 13.33 -3.06
N THR A 91 8.63 13.77 -3.28
CA THR A 91 7.69 14.07 -2.19
C THR A 91 6.39 13.27 -2.35
N PHE A 92 5.73 12.98 -1.23
CA PHE A 92 4.49 12.20 -1.15
C PHE A 92 3.29 13.13 -1.21
N ALA A 93 2.31 12.77 -2.04
CA ALA A 93 1.02 13.45 -2.06
C ALA A 93 0.23 13.12 -0.78
N GLN A 94 -0.38 14.11 -0.16
CA GLN A 94 -1.14 13.94 1.09
C GLN A 94 -2.50 14.63 1.00
N THR A 95 -3.48 14.18 1.79
CA THR A 95 -4.74 14.90 2.00
C THR A 95 -5.27 14.67 3.40
N ALA A 96 -5.77 15.73 4.03
CA ALA A 96 -6.44 15.68 5.31
C ALA A 96 -7.96 15.66 5.10
N LEU A 97 -8.60 14.59 5.57
CA LEU A 97 -10.04 14.45 5.61
C LEU A 97 -10.52 15.11 6.90
N HIS A 98 -11.26 16.21 6.79
CA HIS A 98 -11.78 16.92 7.97
C HIS A 98 -12.99 16.22 8.54
N ALA A 99 -13.20 16.35 9.85
CA ALA A 99 -14.42 15.99 10.51
C ALA A 99 -15.58 16.91 10.09
N GLU A 100 -16.80 16.58 10.53
CA GLU A 100 -18.01 17.33 10.19
C GLU A 100 -18.09 18.75 10.76
N ASP A 101 -17.13 19.13 11.62
CA ASP A 101 -16.95 20.51 12.10
C ASP A 101 -16.22 21.41 11.10
N ASN A 102 -15.69 20.83 10.01
CA ASN A 102 -14.90 21.50 8.97
C ASN A 102 -13.63 22.19 9.48
N VAL A 103 -13.12 21.80 10.65
CA VAL A 103 -11.93 22.39 11.28
C VAL A 103 -10.94 21.30 11.65
N THR A 104 -11.43 20.20 12.21
CA THR A 104 -10.58 19.15 12.74
C THR A 104 -10.15 18.18 11.64
N GLN A 105 -8.85 17.91 11.52
CA GLN A 105 -8.34 16.84 10.66
C GLN A 105 -8.61 15.49 11.33
N ALA A 106 -9.58 14.74 10.82
CA ALA A 106 -9.93 13.44 11.37
C ALA A 106 -8.90 12.38 10.98
N LEU A 107 -8.61 12.30 9.68
CA LEU A 107 -7.73 11.30 9.10
C LEU A 107 -6.87 11.94 8.02
N VAL A 108 -5.57 11.70 8.07
CA VAL A 108 -4.61 12.15 7.07
C VAL A 108 -4.18 10.95 6.23
N LEU A 109 -4.36 11.03 4.92
CA LEU A 109 -3.95 10.00 3.97
C LEU A 109 -2.72 10.49 3.19
N THR A 110 -1.63 9.71 3.26
CA THR A 110 -0.39 9.94 2.53
C THR A 110 -0.23 8.87 1.47
N ALA A 111 0.09 9.22 0.22
CA ALA A 111 0.31 8.24 -0.84
C ALA A 111 1.44 7.27 -0.45
N LYS A 112 1.30 5.98 -0.79
CA LYS A 112 2.30 4.95 -0.47
C LYS A 112 3.66 5.21 -1.13
N TYR A 113 3.65 5.83 -2.31
CA TYR A 113 4.84 6.11 -3.10
C TYR A 113 4.95 7.61 -3.41
N PRO A 114 6.16 8.18 -3.39
CA PRO A 114 6.35 9.59 -3.70
C PRO A 114 6.27 9.83 -5.21
N GLY A 115 5.87 11.04 -5.59
CA GLY A 115 5.72 11.47 -6.98
C GLY A 115 4.29 11.84 -7.35
N ALA A 116 4.16 12.42 -8.55
CA ALA A 116 2.91 12.90 -9.13
C ALA A 116 1.85 11.80 -9.28
N VAL A 117 2.28 10.54 -9.34
CA VAL A 117 1.38 9.38 -9.32
C VAL A 117 0.54 9.34 -8.02
N GLY A 118 1.02 9.88 -6.89
CA GLY A 118 0.21 10.03 -5.68
C GLY A 118 -1.01 10.94 -5.88
N GLU A 119 -0.93 11.95 -6.76
CA GLU A 119 -2.02 12.90 -7.02
C GLU A 119 -3.17 12.32 -7.86
N THR A 120 -3.01 11.08 -8.33
CA THR A 120 -4.07 10.33 -9.03
C THR A 120 -4.95 9.53 -8.08
N VAL A 121 -4.60 9.47 -6.78
CA VAL A 121 -5.35 8.75 -5.77
C VAL A 121 -6.51 9.61 -5.23
N ARG A 122 -7.65 8.97 -5.04
CA ARG A 122 -8.90 9.55 -4.53
C ARG A 122 -9.40 8.72 -3.36
N ALA A 123 -10.16 9.37 -2.47
CA ALA A 123 -10.89 8.69 -1.40
C ALA A 123 -12.34 9.17 -1.30
N THR A 124 -13.24 8.24 -0.96
CA THR A 124 -14.63 8.53 -0.59
C THR A 124 -14.91 8.07 0.82
N VAL A 125 -15.68 8.87 1.55
CA VAL A 125 -16.16 8.54 2.88
C VAL A 125 -17.67 8.38 2.84
N SER A 126 -18.17 7.27 3.36
CA SER A 126 -19.62 7.03 3.53
C SER A 126 -19.94 6.50 4.91
N TYR A 127 -21.10 6.84 5.45
CA TYR A 127 -21.56 6.38 6.77
C TYR A 127 -22.57 5.22 6.68
N GLY A 128 -22.72 4.61 5.51
CA GLY A 128 -23.60 3.45 5.37
C GLY A 128 -23.11 2.26 6.18
N GLY A 129 -23.93 1.69 7.04
CA GLY A 129 -23.54 0.55 7.88
C GLY A 129 -24.46 0.38 9.08
N ALA A 130 -24.10 -0.53 9.98
CA ALA A 130 -24.89 -0.83 11.18
C ALA A 130 -24.87 0.31 12.22
N ASN A 131 -23.77 1.08 12.29
CA ASN A 131 -23.59 2.16 13.27
C ASN A 131 -23.18 3.50 12.61
N PRO A 132 -24.06 4.13 11.81
CA PRO A 132 -23.74 5.31 10.97
C PRO A 132 -23.22 6.54 11.70
N GLU A 133 -23.37 6.61 13.02
CA GLU A 133 -22.88 7.73 13.82
C GLU A 133 -21.53 7.44 14.51
N SER A 134 -21.09 6.18 14.55
CA SER A 134 -19.84 5.80 15.23
C SER A 134 -18.81 5.14 14.31
N THR A 135 -19.23 4.63 13.14
CA THR A 135 -18.34 4.04 12.15
C THR A 135 -18.47 4.74 10.80
N PHE A 136 -17.52 4.49 9.89
CA PHE A 136 -17.56 4.96 8.52
C PHE A 136 -16.92 3.93 7.58
N ASN A 137 -17.16 4.07 6.28
CA ASN A 137 -16.47 3.33 5.24
C ASN A 137 -15.55 4.27 4.49
N LEU A 138 -14.42 3.73 4.04
CA LEU A 138 -13.44 4.42 3.21
C LEU A 138 -13.21 3.59 1.96
N ASP A 139 -13.50 4.16 0.79
CA ASP A 139 -13.09 3.56 -0.49
C ASP A 139 -11.99 4.43 -1.09
N ILE A 140 -10.85 3.83 -1.43
CA ILE A 140 -9.66 4.49 -1.98
C ILE A 140 -9.43 3.94 -3.39
N PHE A 141 -9.17 4.79 -4.35
CA PHE A 141 -8.99 4.36 -5.74
C PHE A 141 -8.06 5.27 -6.52
N ARG A 142 -7.50 4.74 -7.61
CA ARG A 142 -6.68 5.52 -8.56
C ARG A 142 -7.46 5.83 -9.82
N GLU A 143 -7.48 7.11 -10.20
CA GLU A 143 -7.99 7.58 -11.47
C GLU A 143 -6.86 7.70 -12.51
N GLU A 144 -7.11 7.26 -13.73
CA GLU A 144 -6.28 7.57 -14.89
C GLU A 144 -7.12 8.33 -15.91
N VAL A 145 -6.55 9.38 -16.50
CA VAL A 145 -7.18 10.13 -17.57
C VAL A 145 -6.55 9.70 -18.88
N ASP A 146 -7.34 9.12 -19.78
CA ASP A 146 -6.85 8.75 -21.10
C ASP A 146 -6.57 9.99 -21.98
N ALA A 147 -5.94 9.77 -23.14
CA ALA A 147 -5.62 10.85 -24.07
C ALA A 147 -6.86 11.59 -24.62
N GLY A 148 -8.06 11.00 -24.49
CA GLY A 148 -9.34 11.61 -24.85
C GLY A 148 -10.01 12.38 -23.70
N GLY A 149 -9.37 12.45 -22.52
CA GLY A 149 -9.91 13.11 -21.33
C GLY A 149 -10.91 12.25 -20.56
N ARG A 150 -11.08 10.97 -20.89
CA ARG A 150 -11.96 10.06 -20.16
C ARG A 150 -11.24 9.54 -18.93
N VAL A 151 -11.92 9.62 -17.79
CA VAL A 151 -11.43 9.08 -16.52
C VAL A 151 -11.80 7.59 -16.42
N SER A 152 -10.83 6.75 -16.11
CA SER A 152 -10.99 5.34 -15.75
C SER A 152 -10.43 5.06 -14.36
N ILE A 153 -11.07 4.18 -13.60
CA ILE A 153 -10.57 3.72 -12.31
C ILE A 153 -9.70 2.48 -12.55
N LEU A 154 -8.44 2.52 -12.13
CA LEU A 154 -7.47 1.44 -12.34
C LEU A 154 -7.49 0.38 -11.22
N GLU A 155 -7.60 0.86 -9.99
CA GLU A 155 -7.53 0.04 -8.78
C GLU A 155 -8.43 0.67 -7.71
N THR A 156 -9.07 -0.17 -6.90
CA THR A 156 -9.96 0.25 -5.80
C THR A 156 -9.76 -0.66 -4.60
N GLU A 157 -9.68 -0.05 -3.42
CA GLU A 157 -9.61 -0.67 -2.11
C GLU A 157 -10.80 -0.18 -1.28
N SER A 158 -11.52 -1.09 -0.61
CA SER A 158 -12.72 -0.77 0.15
C SER A 158 -12.60 -1.26 1.59
N TYR A 159 -12.76 -0.34 2.54
CA TYR A 159 -12.73 -0.61 3.97
C TYR A 159 -14.08 -0.26 4.58
N LYS A 160 -14.71 -1.22 5.27
CA LYS A 160 -16.05 -1.05 5.83
C LYS A 160 -16.02 -1.01 7.36
N ASN A 161 -16.91 -0.20 7.94
CA ASN A 161 -17.11 -0.06 9.39
C ASN A 161 -15.83 0.34 10.17
N LEU A 162 -14.97 1.14 9.57
CA LEU A 162 -13.81 1.74 10.25
C LEU A 162 -14.26 2.62 11.42
N SER A 163 -13.41 2.67 12.45
CA SER A 163 -13.60 3.49 13.65
C SER A 163 -12.42 4.45 13.84
N MET A 164 -12.68 5.59 14.50
CA MET A 164 -11.63 6.50 14.97
C MET A 164 -11.31 6.32 16.46
N ASP A 165 -11.86 5.27 17.10
CA ASP A 165 -11.51 4.85 18.45
C ASP A 165 -10.21 4.02 18.43
N PRO A 166 -9.11 4.46 19.07
CA PRO A 166 -7.86 3.72 19.14
C PRO A 166 -7.96 2.35 19.82
N ALA A 167 -8.98 2.12 20.66
CA ALA A 167 -9.23 0.82 21.29
C ALA A 167 -9.95 -0.17 20.35
N SER A 168 -10.50 0.32 19.23
CA SER A 168 -11.21 -0.52 18.28
C SER A 168 -10.25 -1.38 17.45
N PRO A 169 -10.54 -2.67 17.23
CA PRO A 169 -9.79 -3.47 16.25
C PRO A 169 -9.94 -2.97 14.81
N LEU A 170 -10.94 -2.10 14.56
CA LEU A 170 -11.20 -1.45 13.27
C LEU A 170 -10.69 -0.01 13.23
N TYR A 171 -9.72 0.35 14.08
CA TYR A 171 -9.13 1.69 14.10
C TYR A 171 -8.51 2.04 12.75
N ALA A 172 -9.03 3.10 12.12
CA ALA A 172 -8.77 3.42 10.72
C ALA A 172 -7.28 3.60 10.39
N PRO A 173 -6.47 4.36 11.18
CA PRO A 173 -5.04 4.49 10.91
C PRO A 173 -4.30 3.14 10.88
N THR A 174 -4.59 2.24 11.82
CA THR A 174 -3.96 0.92 11.87
C THR A 174 -4.40 0.03 10.72
N VAL A 175 -5.72 -0.07 10.48
CA VAL A 175 -6.27 -0.97 9.47
C VAL A 175 -5.87 -0.55 8.06
N VAL A 176 -5.98 0.73 7.73
CA VAL A 176 -5.68 1.23 6.39
C VAL A 176 -4.18 1.14 6.10
N THR A 177 -3.32 1.62 7.00
CA THR A 177 -1.86 1.56 6.81
C THR A 177 -1.33 0.12 6.66
N SER A 178 -1.91 -0.83 7.38
CA SER A 178 -1.48 -2.24 7.33
C SER A 178 -1.93 -2.96 6.06
N ASN A 179 -3.01 -2.52 5.41
CA ASN A 179 -3.67 -3.27 4.34
C ASN A 179 -3.78 -2.52 3.00
N SER A 180 -3.43 -1.24 2.92
CA SER A 180 -3.51 -0.44 1.69
C SER A 180 -2.21 -0.53 0.89
N ALA A 181 -2.34 -0.72 -0.42
CA ALA A 181 -1.25 -0.56 -1.39
C ALA A 181 -1.15 0.88 -1.92
N LEU A 182 -2.15 1.72 -1.66
CA LEU A 182 -2.27 3.07 -2.21
C LEU A 182 -1.86 4.17 -1.25
N VAL A 183 -2.15 4.03 0.04
CA VAL A 183 -1.93 5.07 1.04
C VAL A 183 -1.47 4.52 2.40
N GLU A 184 -0.92 5.40 3.20
CA GLU A 184 -0.78 5.26 4.64
C GLU A 184 -1.72 6.26 5.32
N ALA A 185 -2.22 5.90 6.49
CA ALA A 185 -3.25 6.66 7.19
C ALA A 185 -2.83 6.96 8.63
N GLU A 186 -2.95 8.22 9.02
CA GLU A 186 -2.63 8.71 10.36
C GLU A 186 -3.81 9.51 10.92
N ALA A 187 -4.00 9.48 12.25
CA ALA A 187 -4.96 10.36 12.91
C ALA A 187 -4.43 11.79 12.94
N GLY A 188 -5.31 12.78 12.83
CA GLY A 188 -4.91 14.19 12.95
C GLY A 188 -4.47 14.57 14.36
N ALA A 189 -3.63 15.59 14.47
CA ALA A 189 -2.93 15.96 15.71
C ALA A 189 -3.84 16.57 16.81
N ALA A 190 -4.99 17.14 16.44
CA ALA A 190 -5.92 17.78 17.36
C ALA A 190 -7.34 17.27 17.09
N LEU A 191 -7.71 16.15 17.72
CA LEU A 191 -9.07 15.62 17.64
C LEU A 191 -10.04 16.45 18.50
N PRO A 192 -11.34 16.53 18.15
CA PRO A 192 -12.31 17.30 18.92
C PRO A 192 -12.41 16.81 20.36
N ALA A 193 -12.87 17.65 21.29
CA ALA A 193 -13.18 17.19 22.64
C ALA A 193 -14.26 16.09 22.57
N ALA A 194 -14.05 14.97 23.26
CA ALA A 194 -15.04 13.91 23.25
C ALA A 194 -16.34 14.36 23.92
N VAL A 195 -17.45 13.90 23.36
CA VAL A 195 -18.78 14.08 23.94
C VAL A 195 -19.12 12.82 24.74
N ASN A 196 -19.89 12.97 25.81
CA ASN A 196 -20.48 11.81 26.48
C ASN A 196 -21.39 11.06 25.50
N GLY A 197 -21.00 9.83 25.16
CA GLY A 197 -21.78 8.99 24.24
C GLY A 197 -23.18 8.71 24.79
N PHE A 198 -24.16 8.61 23.89
CA PHE A 198 -25.55 8.44 24.24
C PHE A 198 -26.32 7.61 23.21
N SER A 199 -27.40 6.98 23.66
CA SER A 199 -28.44 6.39 22.82
C SER A 199 -29.73 7.17 22.98
N LEU A 200 -30.43 7.40 21.88
CA LEU A 200 -31.64 8.22 21.83
C LEU A 200 -32.73 7.50 21.03
N SER A 201 -33.96 7.52 21.57
CA SER A 201 -35.16 6.98 20.93
C SER A 201 -35.53 7.73 19.65
N GLY A 202 -35.81 7.00 18.58
CA GLY A 202 -36.25 7.56 17.30
C GLY A 202 -37.74 7.95 17.23
N GLN A 203 -38.57 7.46 18.16
CA GLN A 203 -39.99 7.76 18.19
C GLN A 203 -40.33 8.67 19.39
N PRO A 204 -40.82 9.90 19.17
CA PRO A 204 -41.24 10.76 20.27
C PRO A 204 -42.54 10.26 20.90
N VAL A 205 -42.66 10.44 22.22
CA VAL A 205 -43.87 10.21 22.99
C VAL A 205 -44.64 11.53 23.09
N LEU A 206 -45.84 11.56 22.51
CA LEU A 206 -46.73 12.72 22.53
C LEU A 206 -47.57 12.73 23.81
N TYR A 207 -47.77 13.92 24.39
CA TYR A 207 -48.64 14.14 25.55
C TYR A 207 -49.24 15.55 25.51
N ALA A 208 -50.31 15.82 26.26
CA ALA A 208 -50.94 17.13 26.26
C ALA A 208 -50.07 18.14 27.03
N SER A 209 -49.83 19.31 26.43
CA SER A 209 -48.98 20.35 27.06
C SER A 209 -49.58 20.81 28.39
N GLY A 210 -48.75 21.01 29.41
CA GLY A 210 -49.17 21.42 30.76
C GLY A 210 -49.89 20.35 31.58
N ALA A 211 -50.21 19.17 31.02
CA ALA A 211 -50.90 18.08 31.72
C ALA A 211 -49.97 16.88 31.94
N LEU A 212 -49.14 16.92 32.98
CA LEU A 212 -48.20 15.84 33.33
C LEU A 212 -48.88 14.50 33.63
N SER A 213 -50.18 14.50 33.96
CA SER A 213 -50.99 13.27 34.04
C SER A 213 -51.07 12.52 32.70
N THR A 214 -51.15 13.25 31.59
CA THR A 214 -51.15 12.66 30.25
C THR A 214 -49.77 12.14 29.89
N PHE A 215 -48.69 12.85 30.24
CA PHE A 215 -47.32 12.35 30.13
C PHE A 215 -47.17 10.99 30.82
N ARG A 216 -47.60 10.90 32.09
CA ARG A 216 -47.56 9.67 32.87
C ARG A 216 -48.31 8.53 32.18
N SER A 217 -49.53 8.78 31.73
CA SER A 217 -50.34 7.75 31.05
C SER A 217 -49.71 7.27 29.74
N GLN A 218 -49.08 8.17 28.98
CA GLN A 218 -48.45 7.87 27.70
C GLN A 218 -47.16 7.07 27.88
N TRP A 219 -46.37 7.35 28.92
CA TRP A 219 -45.20 6.56 29.27
C TRP A 219 -45.56 5.20 29.90
N ALA A 220 -46.56 5.14 30.78
CA ALA A 220 -47.08 3.90 31.33
C ALA A 220 -47.60 2.95 30.22
N ALA A 221 -48.16 3.50 29.15
CA ALA A 221 -48.59 2.70 28.00
C ALA A 221 -47.44 2.05 27.22
N ARG A 222 -46.19 2.49 27.42
CA ARG A 222 -44.99 2.06 26.67
C ARG A 222 -44.00 1.28 27.51
N LEU A 223 -43.92 1.55 28.82
CA LEU A 223 -43.00 0.87 29.74
C LEU A 223 -43.60 0.67 31.13
N GLY A 224 -42.95 -0.17 31.93
CA GLY A 224 -43.28 -0.33 33.35
C GLY A 224 -44.27 -1.44 33.64
N THR A 225 -44.92 -1.40 34.79
CA THR A 225 -45.86 -2.44 35.26
C THR A 225 -47.07 -2.65 34.33
N ALA A 226 -47.49 -1.61 33.61
CA ALA A 226 -48.53 -1.68 32.58
C ALA A 226 -48.04 -2.34 31.27
N GLN A 227 -46.72 -2.46 31.09
CA GLN A 227 -46.05 -3.19 30.01
C GLN A 227 -44.99 -4.12 30.62
N PRO A 228 -45.37 -5.18 31.35
CA PRO A 228 -44.45 -5.97 32.19
C PRO A 228 -43.33 -6.66 31.39
N ASN A 229 -43.51 -6.76 30.08
CA ASN A 229 -42.54 -7.24 29.11
C ASN A 229 -41.70 -6.10 28.51
N SER A 230 -41.27 -5.12 29.32
CA SER A 230 -40.44 -3.99 28.85
C SER A 230 -38.97 -4.24 29.11
N ARG A 231 -38.28 -4.91 28.18
CA ARG A 231 -36.87 -5.29 28.30
C ARG A 231 -36.05 -4.81 27.11
N LEU A 232 -34.78 -4.51 27.36
CA LEU A 232 -33.79 -4.15 26.34
C LEU A 232 -32.43 -4.76 26.69
N MET A 233 -31.53 -4.82 25.71
CA MET A 233 -30.13 -5.11 25.93
C MET A 233 -29.33 -3.82 25.79
N ILE A 234 -28.49 -3.49 26.77
CA ILE A 234 -27.65 -2.28 26.75
C ILE A 234 -26.17 -2.65 26.85
N SER A 235 -25.34 -2.01 26.03
CA SER A 235 -23.89 -1.94 26.21
C SER A 235 -23.52 -0.50 26.54
N VAL A 236 -22.67 -0.33 27.54
CA VAL A 236 -22.17 0.97 28.00
C VAL A 236 -20.65 0.92 27.99
N ASP A 237 -20.01 1.90 27.36
CA ASP A 237 -18.55 2.10 27.32
C ASP A 237 -17.77 0.84 26.88
N GLY A 238 -18.30 0.11 25.89
CA GLY A 238 -17.67 -1.09 25.34
C GLY A 238 -17.92 -2.38 26.14
N SER A 239 -18.76 -2.36 27.16
CA SER A 239 -19.17 -3.58 27.88
C SER A 239 -19.97 -4.54 26.99
N ARG A 240 -20.05 -5.80 27.41
CA ARG A 240 -20.98 -6.76 26.77
C ARG A 240 -22.43 -6.27 26.89
N PHE A 241 -23.30 -6.73 26.00
CA PHE A 241 -24.73 -6.43 26.12
C PHE A 241 -25.34 -7.05 27.39
N ILE A 242 -25.92 -6.20 28.23
CA ILE A 242 -26.51 -6.52 29.52
C ILE A 242 -28.04 -6.38 29.44
N PRO A 243 -28.82 -7.37 29.90
CA PRO A 243 -30.27 -7.27 29.92
C PRO A 243 -30.75 -6.31 31.00
N VAL A 244 -31.64 -5.39 30.63
CA VAL A 244 -32.32 -4.48 31.55
C VAL A 244 -33.82 -4.74 31.51
N ASN A 245 -34.43 -4.91 32.68
CA ASN A 245 -35.88 -5.03 32.82
C ASN A 245 -36.47 -3.72 33.35
N LEU A 246 -37.17 -3.00 32.49
CA LEU A 246 -37.90 -1.78 32.84
C LEU A 246 -39.36 -2.07 33.22
N GLY A 247 -39.84 -3.31 33.04
CA GLY A 247 -41.22 -3.73 33.36
C GLY A 247 -41.56 -3.70 34.85
N THR A 248 -40.57 -3.52 35.72
CA THR A 248 -40.77 -3.40 37.18
C THR A 248 -41.07 -1.97 37.64
N ILE A 249 -40.91 -0.97 36.76
CA ILE A 249 -41.14 0.43 37.11
C ILE A 249 -42.64 0.70 37.13
N ASP A 250 -43.19 1.12 38.27
CA ASP A 250 -44.60 1.47 38.38
C ASP A 250 -44.86 2.94 37.99
N VAL A 251 -44.87 3.20 36.68
CA VAL A 251 -45.06 4.56 36.13
C VAL A 251 -46.40 5.18 36.56
N GLY A 252 -47.43 4.35 36.74
CA GLY A 252 -48.78 4.81 37.08
C GLY A 252 -48.88 5.45 38.47
N THR A 253 -48.04 5.02 39.41
CA THR A 253 -48.04 5.52 40.79
C THR A 253 -47.06 6.66 41.04
N LEU A 254 -46.20 6.99 40.06
CA LEU A 254 -45.31 8.15 40.16
C LEU A 254 -46.10 9.46 40.39
N PRO A 255 -45.61 10.36 41.27
CA PRO A 255 -46.26 11.64 41.55
C PRO A 255 -46.39 12.49 40.28
N ALA A 256 -47.59 12.95 39.96
CA ALA A 256 -47.84 13.67 38.70
C ALA A 256 -47.05 14.98 38.55
N VAL A 257 -46.68 15.63 39.65
CA VAL A 257 -45.96 16.92 39.65
C VAL A 257 -44.45 16.78 39.36
N SER A 258 -43.86 15.63 39.66
CA SER A 258 -42.43 15.33 39.49
C SER A 258 -42.19 14.14 38.56
N VAL A 259 -43.24 13.64 37.90
CA VAL A 259 -43.24 12.37 37.14
C VAL A 259 -42.11 12.26 36.12
N ILE A 260 -41.67 13.36 35.52
CA ILE A 260 -40.56 13.37 34.56
C ILE A 260 -39.26 12.98 35.27
N ALA A 261 -38.87 13.74 36.31
CA ALA A 261 -37.64 13.52 37.07
C ALA A 261 -37.67 12.17 37.81
N ASP A 262 -38.83 11.79 38.35
CA ASP A 262 -38.98 10.51 39.04
C ASP A 262 -38.85 9.33 38.07
N LEU A 263 -39.37 9.46 36.84
CA LEU A 263 -39.24 8.43 35.82
C LEU A 263 -37.81 8.34 35.27
N GLU A 264 -37.15 9.49 35.02
CA GLU A 264 -35.73 9.54 34.65
C GLU A 264 -34.88 8.81 35.69
N SER A 265 -35.06 9.13 36.96
CA SER A 265 -34.37 8.48 38.08
C SER A 265 -34.67 6.98 38.17
N ALA A 266 -35.93 6.56 37.98
CA ALA A 266 -36.32 5.16 38.02
C ALA A 266 -35.68 4.34 36.89
N ILE A 267 -35.64 4.87 35.66
CA ILE A 267 -35.01 4.20 34.51
C ILE A 267 -33.48 4.14 34.72
N ALA A 268 -32.85 5.25 35.11
CA ALA A 268 -31.41 5.28 35.38
C ALA A 268 -31.02 4.28 36.48
N THR A 269 -31.80 4.21 37.56
CA THR A 269 -31.60 3.26 38.65
C THR A 269 -31.72 1.81 38.17
N ALA A 270 -32.74 1.50 37.36
CA ALA A 270 -32.91 0.15 36.80
C ALA A 270 -31.72 -0.27 35.93
N ILE A 271 -31.21 0.63 35.07
CA ILE A 271 -30.03 0.37 34.23
C ILE A 271 -28.78 0.20 35.09
N ASN A 272 -28.48 1.15 35.97
CA ASN A 272 -27.27 1.13 36.80
C ASN A 272 -27.24 -0.09 37.75
N THR A 273 -28.40 -0.50 38.27
CA THR A 273 -28.51 -1.73 39.07
C THR A 273 -28.21 -2.98 38.23
N ALA A 274 -28.69 -3.03 36.99
CA ALA A 274 -28.40 -4.14 36.08
C ALA A 274 -26.92 -4.21 35.69
N LEU A 275 -26.28 -3.06 35.43
CA LEU A 275 -24.83 -2.97 35.16
C LEU A 275 -24.01 -3.49 36.36
N ALA A 276 -24.32 -3.01 37.57
CA ALA A 276 -23.64 -3.47 38.78
C ALA A 276 -23.82 -4.98 39.02
N ALA A 277 -25.05 -5.49 38.85
CA ALA A 277 -25.35 -6.92 38.98
C ALA A 277 -24.66 -7.79 37.92
N ALA A 278 -24.35 -7.21 36.74
CA ALA A 278 -23.65 -7.88 35.65
C ALA A 278 -22.11 -7.91 35.82
N GLY A 279 -21.59 -7.34 36.92
CA GLY A 279 -20.15 -7.26 37.22
C GLY A 279 -19.47 -5.98 36.75
N GLU A 280 -20.23 -4.95 36.36
CA GLU A 280 -19.72 -3.68 35.81
C GLU A 280 -20.04 -2.47 36.72
N PRO A 281 -19.71 -2.48 38.03
CA PRO A 281 -20.15 -1.43 38.97
C PRO A 281 -19.52 -0.05 38.73
N GLY A 282 -18.46 0.04 37.92
CA GLY A 282 -17.83 1.30 37.53
C GLY A 282 -18.53 2.01 36.37
N LEU A 283 -19.45 1.33 35.68
CA LEU A 283 -20.22 1.89 34.56
C LEU A 283 -21.53 2.46 35.07
N SER A 284 -21.90 3.65 34.58
CA SER A 284 -23.19 4.24 34.91
C SER A 284 -23.71 5.15 33.81
N VAL A 285 -25.03 5.35 33.82
CA VAL A 285 -25.73 6.21 32.88
C VAL A 285 -26.59 7.24 33.58
N THR A 286 -26.90 8.32 32.86
CA THR A 286 -27.94 9.30 33.17
C THR A 286 -29.04 9.22 32.12
N VAL A 287 -30.29 9.43 32.54
CA VAL A 287 -31.47 9.38 31.67
C VAL A 287 -32.11 10.76 31.60
N GLU A 288 -32.49 11.18 30.40
CA GLU A 288 -33.21 12.43 30.14
C GLU A 288 -34.42 12.14 29.24
N LEU A 289 -35.59 12.64 29.63
CA LEU A 289 -36.85 12.53 28.89
C LEU A 289 -37.22 13.83 28.16
N ARG A 290 -36.67 14.94 28.62
CA ARG A 290 -36.78 16.28 28.01
C ARG A 290 -35.41 16.96 27.94
N PRO A 291 -34.47 16.46 27.12
CA PRO A 291 -33.16 17.09 26.96
C PRO A 291 -33.35 18.53 26.45
N ALA A 292 -32.92 19.50 27.24
CA ALA A 292 -33.13 20.92 26.97
C ALA A 292 -32.48 21.32 25.63
N GLY A 293 -33.23 22.05 24.79
CA GLY A 293 -32.72 22.54 23.50
C GLY A 293 -32.58 21.50 22.37
N GLU A 294 -32.63 20.21 22.67
CA GLU A 294 -32.30 19.16 21.69
C GLU A 294 -33.49 18.59 20.90
N PHE A 295 -34.74 18.78 21.34
CA PHE A 295 -35.94 18.31 20.61
C PHE A 295 -37.10 19.28 20.69
N PRO A 296 -37.98 19.32 19.68
CA PRO A 296 -39.04 20.32 19.54
C PRO A 296 -39.80 20.66 20.82
N ALA A 297 -39.88 21.96 21.09
CA ALA A 297 -41.02 22.51 21.80
C ALA A 297 -42.21 22.42 20.86
N ALA A 298 -43.38 22.06 21.38
CA ALA A 298 -44.61 21.93 20.61
C ALA A 298 -44.79 23.06 19.58
N GLY A 299 -45.21 22.73 18.35
CA GLY A 299 -45.30 23.65 17.21
C GLY A 299 -46.10 24.95 17.46
N ALA A 300 -45.99 25.89 16.53
CA ALA A 300 -46.46 27.29 16.59
C ALA A 300 -47.61 27.58 17.59
N GLY A 301 -47.25 28.40 18.59
CA GLY A 301 -47.92 28.65 19.87
C GLY A 301 -46.98 28.46 21.09
N ALA A 302 -45.73 28.03 20.87
CA ALA A 302 -44.81 27.57 21.94
C ALA A 302 -44.48 28.61 23.03
N THR A 303 -44.57 28.20 24.30
CA THR A 303 -43.58 28.54 25.33
C THR A 303 -43.00 27.27 25.95
N LEU A 304 -41.72 27.35 26.32
CA LEU A 304 -40.89 26.28 26.86
C LEU A 304 -41.26 25.95 28.34
N ASP A 305 -40.36 25.24 29.01
CA ASP A 305 -40.35 24.56 30.32
C ASP A 305 -41.00 25.23 31.55
N ASP A 306 -41.82 26.27 31.42
CA ASP A 306 -42.48 26.99 32.51
C ASP A 306 -43.90 27.54 32.20
N GLY A 307 -44.48 27.20 31.04
CA GLY A 307 -45.94 26.97 30.92
C GLY A 307 -46.83 28.02 30.25
N VAL A 308 -47.00 27.93 28.91
CA VAL A 308 -48.27 28.21 28.18
C VAL A 308 -48.39 27.32 26.92
N THR A 309 -49.61 27.27 26.38
CA THR A 309 -50.37 26.34 25.51
C THR A 309 -49.88 26.06 24.08
N ALA A 310 -49.64 24.78 23.80
CA ALA A 310 -49.74 24.16 22.47
C ALA A 310 -50.47 22.82 22.58
N ALA A 311 -51.12 22.36 21.50
CA ALA A 311 -52.07 21.24 21.57
C ALA A 311 -51.46 19.88 21.99
N ASN A 312 -50.14 19.66 21.85
CA ASN A 312 -49.43 18.47 22.37
C ASN A 312 -47.91 18.75 22.49
N ALA A 313 -47.32 18.41 23.64
CA ALA A 313 -45.88 18.37 23.92
C ALA A 313 -45.28 16.97 23.63
N THR A 314 -43.95 16.87 23.69
CA THR A 314 -43.20 15.70 23.23
C THR A 314 -41.99 15.40 24.11
N SER A 315 -41.75 14.11 24.34
CA SER A 315 -40.60 13.60 25.10
C SER A 315 -39.93 12.44 24.37
N VAL A 316 -38.64 12.25 24.58
CA VAL A 316 -37.80 11.21 23.96
C VAL A 316 -36.99 10.53 25.05
N LEU A 317 -36.64 9.26 24.92
CA LEU A 317 -35.72 8.59 25.85
C LEU A 317 -34.28 8.81 25.39
N LYS A 318 -33.49 9.57 26.17
CA LYS A 318 -32.04 9.69 25.99
C LYS A 318 -31.32 9.03 27.17
N ILE A 319 -30.39 8.14 26.87
CA ILE A 319 -29.53 7.46 27.86
C ILE A 319 -28.09 7.87 27.56
N ARG A 320 -27.45 8.57 28.48
CA ARG A 320 -26.08 9.11 28.35
C ARG A 320 -25.12 8.34 29.25
N SER A 321 -23.92 8.04 28.75
CA SER A 321 -22.84 7.52 29.58
C SER A 321 -22.31 8.61 30.54
N ASN A 322 -22.01 8.21 31.77
CA ASN A 322 -21.37 9.08 32.77
C ASN A 322 -19.84 8.98 32.75
N ALA A 323 -19.23 8.29 31.78
CA ALA A 323 -17.78 8.18 31.68
C ALA A 323 -17.11 9.55 31.65
N ALA A 324 -16.10 9.73 32.52
CA ALA A 324 -15.18 10.86 32.43
C ALA A 324 -14.11 10.50 31.40
N SER A 325 -14.04 11.26 30.29
CA SER A 325 -13.02 11.17 29.22
C SER A 325 -13.20 10.08 28.15
N ASN A 326 -13.56 10.54 26.94
CA ASN A 326 -13.28 9.97 25.62
C ASN A 326 -13.65 8.51 25.29
N THR A 327 -14.24 7.75 26.19
CA THR A 327 -14.68 6.35 25.94
C THR A 327 -16.19 6.18 25.97
N GLY A 328 -16.92 7.26 26.29
CA GLY A 328 -18.37 7.27 26.44
C GLY A 328 -19.09 6.66 25.24
N SER A 329 -19.85 5.59 25.44
CA SER A 329 -20.75 5.03 24.43
C SER A 329 -21.94 4.34 25.08
N VAL A 330 -23.10 4.42 24.43
CA VAL A 330 -24.29 3.66 24.83
C VAL A 330 -24.88 3.05 23.56
N GLN A 331 -25.00 1.72 23.56
CA GLN A 331 -25.59 0.96 22.46
C GLN A 331 -26.74 0.11 22.98
N ILE A 332 -27.81 0.03 22.21
CA ILE A 332 -29.02 -0.69 22.56
C ILE A 332 -29.36 -1.69 21.45
N GLN A 333 -29.70 -2.90 21.86
CA GLN A 333 -30.18 -3.95 20.98
C GLN A 333 -31.51 -4.52 21.47
N PRO A 334 -32.32 -5.10 20.56
CA PRO A 334 -33.57 -5.74 20.93
C PRO A 334 -33.36 -6.88 21.93
N SER A 335 -34.27 -7.00 22.89
CA SER A 335 -34.28 -8.17 23.78
C SER A 335 -34.94 -9.37 23.09
N GLY A 336 -34.45 -10.58 23.35
CA GLY A 336 -35.06 -11.80 22.79
C GLY A 336 -36.49 -12.08 23.29
N THR A 337 -36.90 -11.47 24.41
CA THR A 337 -38.26 -11.59 24.97
C THR A 337 -38.70 -10.27 25.56
N GLY A 338 -39.92 -9.83 25.26
CA GLY A 338 -40.45 -8.58 25.80
C GLY A 338 -39.61 -7.38 25.37
N ASP A 339 -39.38 -7.22 24.07
CA ASP A 339 -38.59 -6.12 23.54
C ASP A 339 -39.35 -4.79 23.60
N ILE A 340 -38.74 -3.78 24.23
CA ILE A 340 -39.25 -2.39 24.17
C ILE A 340 -38.61 -1.57 23.05
N THR A 341 -37.49 -2.04 22.48
CA THR A 341 -36.68 -1.21 21.56
C THR A 341 -37.44 -0.86 20.29
N ALA A 342 -38.29 -1.74 19.76
CA ALA A 342 -39.16 -1.44 18.62
C ALA A 342 -40.20 -0.34 18.91
N ALA A 343 -40.78 -0.34 20.12
CA ALA A 343 -41.84 0.61 20.50
C ALA A 343 -41.32 2.04 20.65
N LEU A 344 -40.08 2.19 21.13
CA LEU A 344 -39.42 3.48 21.31
C LEU A 344 -38.43 3.82 20.18
N LYS A 345 -38.18 2.89 19.25
CA LYS A 345 -37.11 2.99 18.24
C LYS A 345 -35.75 3.26 18.88
N LEU A 346 -35.36 2.43 19.83
CA LEU A 346 -34.05 2.49 20.50
C LEU A 346 -33.07 1.57 19.80
N GLY A 347 -31.81 2.00 19.73
CA GLY A 347 -30.79 1.25 19.00
C GLY A 347 -30.81 1.53 17.51
N THR A 348 -29.64 1.52 16.87
CA THR A 348 -29.51 1.81 15.43
C THR A 348 -30.38 0.91 14.56
N ALA A 349 -30.54 -0.37 14.93
CA ALA A 349 -31.36 -1.34 14.22
C ALA A 349 -32.87 -1.03 14.22
N GLN A 350 -33.37 -0.31 15.22
CA GLN A 350 -34.79 0.09 15.30
C GLN A 350 -35.02 1.54 14.89
N GLY A 351 -33.98 2.22 14.38
CA GLY A 351 -34.04 3.64 14.02
C GLY A 351 -33.80 4.58 15.21
N GLY A 352 -33.05 4.17 16.22
CA GLY A 352 -32.50 5.07 17.25
C GLY A 352 -31.22 5.77 16.78
N LEU A 353 -30.81 6.82 17.50
CA LEU A 353 -29.56 7.53 17.26
C LEU A 353 -28.55 7.16 18.35
N GLU A 354 -27.37 6.68 17.97
CA GLU A 354 -26.33 6.26 18.92
C GLU A 354 -25.00 6.94 18.63
N VAL A 355 -24.67 7.94 19.44
CA VAL A 355 -23.45 8.74 19.31
C VAL A 355 -22.45 8.26 20.35
N SER A 356 -21.21 8.03 19.94
CA SER A 356 -20.09 7.71 20.82
C SER A 356 -19.17 8.92 20.99
N ALA A 357 -18.25 8.81 21.94
CA ALA A 357 -17.19 9.78 22.16
C ALA A 357 -16.36 10.08 20.90
N TYR A 358 -16.17 9.08 20.02
CA TYR A 358 -15.39 9.20 18.79
C TYR A 358 -16.24 9.54 17.55
N SER A 359 -17.55 9.71 17.69
CA SER A 359 -18.45 10.05 16.57
C SER A 359 -18.03 11.32 15.84
N ALA A 360 -17.59 12.34 16.58
CA ALA A 360 -17.13 13.61 16.04
C ALA A 360 -15.72 13.54 15.42
N HIS A 361 -14.97 12.46 15.68
CA HIS A 361 -13.60 12.30 15.19
C HIS A 361 -13.55 11.67 13.80
N ARG A 362 -14.70 11.26 13.25
CA ARG A 362 -14.78 10.60 11.95
C ARG A 362 -14.61 11.61 10.81
N PRO A 363 -13.96 11.20 9.71
CA PRO A 363 -13.95 11.96 8.46
C PRO A 363 -15.35 12.29 7.97
N ALA A 364 -15.60 13.52 7.53
CA ALA A 364 -16.88 13.94 6.98
C ALA A 364 -17.21 13.12 5.71
N PRO A 365 -18.49 12.75 5.51
CA PRO A 365 -18.89 12.01 4.32
C PRO A 365 -18.71 12.84 3.05
N THR A 366 -18.37 12.20 1.94
CA THR A 366 -18.31 12.85 0.62
C THR A 366 -19.71 13.17 0.10
N GLY A 367 -19.83 14.21 -0.73
CA GLY A 367 -21.12 14.68 -1.26
C GLY A 367 -21.89 15.56 -0.27
N ILE A 368 -23.22 15.47 -0.26
CA ILE A 368 -24.08 16.26 0.62
C ILE A 368 -24.66 15.34 1.69
N ALA A 369 -24.53 15.67 2.97
CA ALA A 369 -25.04 14.84 4.05
C ALA A 369 -25.66 15.67 5.17
N LEU A 370 -26.82 15.23 5.67
CA LEU A 370 -27.45 15.83 6.85
C LEU A 370 -26.56 15.67 8.09
N ARG A 371 -26.41 16.73 8.89
CA ARG A 371 -25.59 16.77 10.12
C ARG A 371 -26.30 16.10 11.31
N ALA A 372 -26.69 14.83 11.17
CA ALA A 372 -27.54 14.15 12.14
C ALA A 372 -26.90 13.90 13.52
N SER A 373 -25.56 13.96 13.63
CA SER A 373 -24.88 13.83 14.93
C SER A 373 -25.11 15.02 15.87
N ASP A 374 -25.58 16.15 15.34
CA ASP A 374 -25.94 17.35 16.11
C ASP A 374 -27.44 17.32 16.44
N PRO A 375 -27.84 17.09 17.71
CA PRO A 375 -29.25 17.03 18.10
C PRO A 375 -30.01 18.32 17.78
N ALA A 376 -29.35 19.49 17.79
CA ALA A 376 -30.00 20.75 17.44
C ALA A 376 -30.38 20.81 15.95
N VAL A 377 -29.58 20.19 15.08
CA VAL A 377 -29.91 20.06 13.64
C VAL A 377 -31.08 19.11 13.44
N LEU A 378 -31.09 17.96 14.13
CA LEU A 378 -32.21 17.02 14.07
C LEU A 378 -33.51 17.66 14.55
N ARG A 379 -33.45 18.47 15.61
CA ARG A 379 -34.59 19.29 16.05
C ARG A 379 -35.09 20.22 14.97
N GLN A 380 -34.21 21.03 14.39
CA GLN A 380 -34.59 22.00 13.37
C GLN A 380 -35.26 21.33 12.17
N LEU A 381 -34.78 20.14 11.77
CA LEU A 381 -35.44 19.35 10.72
C LEU A 381 -36.77 18.76 11.19
N ALA A 382 -36.83 18.22 12.41
CA ALA A 382 -38.03 17.64 12.98
C ALA A 382 -39.20 18.62 13.11
N ASP A 383 -38.89 19.90 13.34
CA ASP A 383 -39.85 21.02 13.46
C ASP A 383 -40.47 21.45 12.13
N VAL A 384 -39.84 21.13 10.99
CA VAL A 384 -40.38 21.44 9.67
C VAL A 384 -41.72 20.71 9.48
N GLN A 385 -42.70 21.37 8.88
CA GLN A 385 -43.99 20.74 8.62
C GLN A 385 -43.97 19.94 7.31
N HIS A 386 -44.74 18.84 7.23
CA HIS A 386 -44.79 18.01 6.03
C HIS A 386 -45.15 18.81 4.75
N GLY A 387 -46.04 19.80 4.86
CA GLY A 387 -46.44 20.66 3.74
C GLY A 387 -45.39 21.71 3.33
N GLN A 388 -44.32 21.89 4.10
CA GLN A 388 -43.25 22.85 3.80
C GLN A 388 -42.13 22.25 2.92
N ILE A 389 -42.05 20.92 2.79
CA ILE A 389 -41.10 20.24 1.89
C ILE A 389 -41.86 19.64 0.71
N VAL A 390 -42.08 20.46 -0.31
CA VAL A 390 -42.76 20.06 -1.57
C VAL A 390 -41.80 19.79 -2.72
N SER A 391 -40.56 20.28 -2.62
CA SER A 391 -39.50 19.98 -3.58
C SER A 391 -38.12 20.20 -2.96
N ILE A 392 -37.12 19.50 -3.51
CA ILE A 392 -35.69 19.69 -3.22
C ILE A 392 -35.01 20.20 -4.49
N THR A 393 -34.38 21.36 -4.40
CA THR A 393 -33.59 21.93 -5.49
C THR A 393 -32.15 21.41 -5.42
N LEU A 394 -31.69 20.79 -6.51
CA LEU A 394 -30.34 20.23 -6.67
C LEU A 394 -29.74 20.67 -8.01
N ASP A 395 -28.42 20.56 -8.14
CA ASP A 395 -27.75 20.84 -9.42
C ASP A 395 -28.14 19.81 -10.48
N ALA A 396 -28.25 20.27 -11.72
CA ALA A 396 -28.59 19.49 -12.90
C ALA A 396 -27.88 20.07 -14.13
N PHE A 397 -28.10 19.46 -15.28
CA PHE A 397 -27.74 20.03 -16.58
C PHE A 397 -28.99 20.22 -17.42
N ASP A 398 -29.03 21.29 -18.20
CA ASP A 398 -30.08 21.44 -19.20
C ASP A 398 -29.86 20.49 -20.40
N SER A 399 -30.78 20.52 -21.37
CA SER A 399 -30.70 19.68 -22.58
C SER A 399 -29.49 19.99 -23.48
N SER A 400 -28.85 21.15 -23.32
CA SER A 400 -27.62 21.52 -24.01
C SER A 400 -26.35 21.07 -23.26
N GLY A 401 -26.49 20.57 -22.03
CA GLY A 401 -25.39 20.18 -21.17
C GLY A 401 -24.80 21.34 -20.34
N ALA A 402 -25.49 22.48 -20.26
CA ALA A 402 -25.07 23.61 -19.42
C ALA A 402 -25.51 23.41 -17.95
N PRO A 403 -24.70 23.82 -16.96
CA PRO A 403 -25.06 23.70 -15.54
C PRO A 403 -26.33 24.51 -15.22
N THR A 404 -27.25 23.91 -14.49
CA THR A 404 -28.50 24.53 -13.99
C THR A 404 -28.88 23.93 -12.63
N THR A 405 -29.98 24.38 -12.03
CA THR A 405 -30.63 23.69 -10.92
C THR A 405 -32.00 23.16 -11.35
N VAL A 406 -32.50 22.15 -10.63
CA VAL A 406 -33.82 21.58 -10.85
C VAL A 406 -34.51 21.31 -9.52
N ALA A 407 -35.81 21.59 -9.47
CA ALA A 407 -36.65 21.28 -8.32
C ALA A 407 -37.22 19.86 -8.46
N VAL A 408 -36.67 18.93 -7.70
CA VAL A 408 -37.17 17.55 -7.61
C VAL A 408 -38.46 17.56 -6.79
N PRO A 409 -39.62 17.16 -7.36
CA PRO A 409 -40.88 17.16 -6.63
C PRO A 409 -40.87 16.08 -5.53
N VAL A 410 -41.41 16.42 -4.37
CA VAL A 410 -41.54 15.52 -3.21
C VAL A 410 -42.99 15.52 -2.75
N ASN A 411 -43.53 14.34 -2.46
CA ASN A 411 -44.85 14.20 -1.85
C ASN A 411 -44.76 13.47 -0.50
N LEU A 412 -44.69 14.25 0.58
CA LEU A 412 -44.67 13.70 1.95
C LEU A 412 -46.06 13.38 2.51
N LEU A 413 -47.14 13.81 1.84
CA LEU A 413 -48.54 13.67 2.32
C LEU A 413 -49.23 12.39 1.82
N ALA A 414 -48.71 11.74 0.77
CA ALA A 414 -49.38 10.64 0.07
C ALA A 414 -49.49 9.31 0.84
N SER A 415 -48.83 9.14 1.98
CA SER A 415 -48.89 7.89 2.74
C SER A 415 -48.75 8.15 4.24
N GLY A 416 -49.65 7.58 5.04
CA GLY A 416 -49.60 7.64 6.51
C GLY A 416 -50.54 8.64 7.19
N GLY A 417 -51.43 9.31 6.45
CA GLY A 417 -52.42 10.24 7.05
C GLY A 417 -51.81 11.51 7.66
N ALA A 418 -50.56 11.84 7.32
CA ALA A 418 -49.89 13.05 7.80
C ALA A 418 -50.62 14.31 7.30
N VAL A 419 -50.92 15.24 8.21
CA VAL A 419 -51.50 16.53 7.86
C VAL A 419 -50.37 17.49 7.48
N GLY A 420 -50.60 18.37 6.50
CA GLY A 420 -49.57 19.31 6.03
C GLY A 420 -48.96 20.20 7.11
N THR A 421 -49.68 20.44 8.21
CA THR A 421 -49.24 21.24 9.37
C THR A 421 -48.48 20.44 10.42
N ASP A 422 -48.43 19.12 10.31
CA ASP A 422 -47.74 18.28 11.29
C ASP A 422 -46.22 18.35 11.09
N PRO A 423 -45.44 18.56 12.16
CA PRO A 423 -43.99 18.42 12.14
C PRO A 423 -43.53 17.05 11.62
N LEU A 424 -42.41 16.98 10.88
CA LEU A 424 -41.92 15.77 10.20
C LEU A 424 -41.81 14.55 11.13
N TRP A 425 -41.30 14.76 12.33
CA TRP A 425 -41.12 13.70 13.32
C TRP A 425 -42.43 13.12 13.92
N ARG A 426 -43.59 13.79 13.74
CA ARG A 426 -44.90 13.28 14.19
C ARG A 426 -45.50 12.25 13.24
N ASN A 427 -44.76 11.85 12.20
CA ASN A 427 -45.21 10.84 11.26
C ASN A 427 -45.51 9.50 11.98
N THR A 428 -46.79 9.11 11.95
CA THR A 428 -47.31 7.90 12.60
C THR A 428 -46.88 6.59 11.92
N SER A 429 -46.39 6.67 10.68
CA SER A 429 -45.98 5.50 9.88
C SER A 429 -44.50 5.14 10.03
N GLY A 430 -43.71 5.92 10.77
CA GLY A 430 -42.27 5.66 10.82
C GLY A 430 -41.36 6.76 11.40
N GLY A 431 -41.91 7.88 11.88
CA GLY A 431 -41.12 8.99 12.43
C GLY A 431 -40.27 9.68 11.35
N LEU A 432 -39.21 10.38 11.78
CA LEU A 432 -38.35 11.15 10.87
C LEU A 432 -37.58 10.26 9.87
N LEU A 433 -37.19 9.04 10.25
CA LEU A 433 -36.42 8.14 9.38
C LEU A 433 -37.18 7.75 8.10
N GLU A 434 -38.47 7.46 8.23
CA GLU A 434 -39.37 7.17 7.10
C GLU A 434 -39.50 8.39 6.17
N VAL A 435 -39.55 9.60 6.73
CA VAL A 435 -39.56 10.84 5.94
C VAL A 435 -38.27 10.96 5.12
N LEU A 436 -37.10 10.72 5.74
CA LEU A 436 -35.82 10.74 5.04
C LEU A 436 -35.76 9.68 3.91
N GLY A 437 -36.32 8.49 4.15
CA GLY A 437 -36.46 7.44 3.13
C GLY A 437 -37.23 7.92 1.91
N ARG A 438 -38.37 8.58 2.12
CA ARG A 438 -39.19 9.14 1.02
C ARG A 438 -38.50 10.25 0.26
N LEU A 439 -37.72 11.09 0.94
CA LEU A 439 -36.91 12.11 0.27
C LEU A 439 -35.86 11.42 -0.63
N ALA A 440 -35.22 10.35 -0.15
CA ALA A 440 -34.29 9.58 -0.96
C ALA A 440 -34.97 8.91 -2.17
N ASP A 441 -36.14 8.30 -1.98
CA ASP A 441 -36.91 7.66 -3.04
C ASP A 441 -37.35 8.65 -4.11
N ALA A 442 -37.80 9.85 -3.71
CA ALA A 442 -38.17 10.91 -4.65
C ALA A 442 -36.99 11.31 -5.55
N ILE A 443 -35.81 11.51 -4.96
CA ILE A 443 -34.58 11.86 -5.69
C ILE A 443 -34.16 10.74 -6.64
N ASN A 444 -34.17 9.49 -6.18
CA ASN A 444 -33.77 8.35 -7.01
C ASN A 444 -34.78 8.06 -8.13
N THR A 445 -36.07 8.23 -7.86
CA THR A 445 -37.12 8.14 -8.89
C THR A 445 -36.94 9.22 -9.96
N TYR A 446 -36.67 10.46 -9.53
CA TYR A 446 -36.40 11.56 -10.45
C TYR A 446 -35.15 11.32 -11.30
N LYS A 447 -34.08 10.78 -10.71
CA LYS A 447 -32.87 10.36 -11.43
C LYS A 447 -33.18 9.33 -12.52
N ASN A 448 -33.94 8.29 -12.20
CA ASN A 448 -34.28 7.24 -13.15
C ASN A 448 -35.14 7.77 -14.30
N ALA A 449 -35.98 8.78 -14.05
CA ALA A 449 -36.76 9.46 -15.09
C ALA A 449 -35.93 10.45 -15.93
N ASN A 450 -34.80 10.95 -15.42
CA ASN A 450 -33.98 12.00 -16.05
C ASN A 450 -32.47 11.66 -16.08
N PRO A 451 -32.05 10.51 -16.63
CA PRO A 451 -30.69 9.97 -16.45
C PRO A 451 -29.58 10.79 -17.13
N THR A 452 -29.91 11.65 -18.10
CA THR A 452 -28.92 12.46 -18.85
C THR A 452 -28.71 13.85 -18.25
N THR A 453 -29.72 14.39 -17.58
CA THR A 453 -29.73 15.76 -17.04
C THR A 453 -29.60 15.79 -15.52
N PHE A 454 -29.94 14.71 -14.83
CA PHE A 454 -29.88 14.58 -13.38
C PHE A 454 -29.00 13.42 -12.93
N PHE A 455 -28.03 13.70 -12.05
CA PHE A 455 -26.90 12.80 -11.78
C PHE A 455 -26.67 12.53 -10.29
N TRP A 456 -27.61 12.97 -9.44
CA TRP A 456 -27.60 12.73 -8.00
C TRP A 456 -28.25 11.39 -7.64
N SER A 457 -27.71 10.73 -6.62
CA SER A 457 -28.30 9.55 -6.00
C SER A 457 -28.44 9.82 -4.51
N ALA A 458 -29.52 9.35 -3.90
CA ALA A 458 -29.80 9.54 -2.49
C ALA A 458 -29.83 8.21 -1.73
N SER A 459 -29.38 8.24 -0.49
CA SER A 459 -29.45 7.11 0.43
C SER A 459 -29.67 7.59 1.87
N VAL A 460 -30.14 6.70 2.74
CA VAL A 460 -30.30 6.99 4.17
C VAL A 460 -29.29 6.18 4.97
N ALA A 461 -28.56 6.85 5.87
CA ALA A 461 -27.61 6.24 6.79
C ALA A 461 -27.94 6.69 8.22
N GLY A 462 -28.72 5.89 8.95
CA GLY A 462 -29.30 6.34 10.22
C GLY A 462 -30.20 7.56 9.99
N TYR A 463 -30.08 8.60 10.80
CA TYR A 463 -30.84 9.84 10.61
C TYR A 463 -30.27 10.78 9.53
N ARG A 464 -29.46 10.26 8.59
CA ARG A 464 -28.81 11.08 7.56
C ARG A 464 -29.39 10.80 6.19
N LEU A 465 -29.91 11.83 5.53
CA LEU A 465 -30.06 11.84 4.08
C LEU A 465 -28.70 12.19 3.47
N VAL A 466 -28.18 11.30 2.62
CA VAL A 466 -26.88 11.45 1.95
C VAL A 466 -27.10 11.47 0.44
N LEU A 467 -26.56 12.47 -0.23
CA LEU A 467 -26.62 12.66 -1.67
C LEU A 467 -25.21 12.57 -2.27
N THR A 468 -25.06 11.75 -3.30
CA THR A 468 -23.80 11.58 -4.03
C THR A 468 -24.01 11.83 -5.52
N THR A 469 -22.98 12.34 -6.19
CA THR A 469 -23.01 12.65 -7.62
C THR A 469 -22.16 11.68 -8.42
N SER A 470 -22.67 11.27 -9.59
CA SER A 470 -21.93 10.48 -10.59
C SER A 470 -21.17 11.34 -11.62
N ARG A 471 -21.39 12.67 -11.61
CA ARG A 471 -20.83 13.62 -12.58
C ARG A 471 -20.07 14.76 -11.87
N GLY A 472 -19.17 15.41 -12.61
CA GLY A 472 -18.30 16.48 -12.11
C GLY A 472 -16.88 16.02 -11.77
N SER A 473 -15.98 16.94 -11.46
CA SER A 473 -14.63 16.62 -10.99
C SER A 473 -14.65 16.12 -9.54
N ALA A 474 -13.52 15.65 -9.03
CA ALA A 474 -13.34 15.31 -7.61
C ALA A 474 -13.78 16.44 -6.66
N ASN A 475 -13.58 17.69 -7.07
CA ASN A 475 -13.82 18.88 -6.25
C ASN A 475 -15.23 19.47 -6.43
N THR A 476 -16.14 18.73 -7.07
CA THR A 476 -17.53 19.18 -7.24
C THR A 476 -18.22 19.24 -5.88
N VAL A 477 -18.75 20.41 -5.52
CA VAL A 477 -19.57 20.62 -4.32
C VAL A 477 -20.98 21.00 -4.77
N GLY A 478 -21.96 20.21 -4.37
CA GLY A 478 -23.33 20.38 -4.83
C GLY A 478 -24.15 21.40 -4.05
N THR A 479 -25.19 21.93 -4.69
CA THR A 479 -26.23 22.75 -4.07
C THR A 479 -27.33 21.87 -3.47
N ILE A 480 -27.91 22.31 -2.36
CA ILE A 480 -29.17 21.78 -1.82
C ILE A 480 -30.00 22.93 -1.24
N ALA A 481 -31.27 23.00 -1.61
CA ALA A 481 -32.23 23.92 -1.04
C ALA A 481 -33.66 23.34 -1.12
N THR A 482 -34.59 23.92 -0.37
CA THR A 482 -36.03 23.59 -0.43
C THR A 482 -36.86 24.88 -0.51
N ALA A 483 -38.04 24.82 -1.14
CA ALA A 483 -38.76 26.03 -1.57
C ALA A 483 -39.47 26.83 -0.46
N ALA A 484 -40.24 26.18 0.44
CA ALA A 484 -41.05 26.90 1.43
C ALA A 484 -40.31 27.16 2.75
N THR A 485 -39.64 26.13 3.28
CA THR A 485 -38.68 26.25 4.40
C THR A 485 -37.36 25.69 3.92
N ASN A 486 -36.33 26.52 3.74
CA ASN A 486 -35.04 26.07 3.22
C ASN A 486 -34.24 25.30 4.29
N VAL A 487 -34.13 23.97 4.14
CA VAL A 487 -33.37 23.09 5.03
C VAL A 487 -31.92 22.90 4.60
N GLY A 488 -31.47 23.54 3.52
CA GLY A 488 -30.14 23.33 2.95
C GLY A 488 -28.99 23.61 3.94
N ALA A 489 -29.18 24.52 4.89
CA ALA A 489 -28.21 24.83 5.94
C ALA A 489 -27.99 23.70 6.96
N LEU A 490 -28.89 22.71 7.00
CA LEU A 490 -28.78 21.54 7.88
C LEU A 490 -27.84 20.48 7.30
N PHE A 491 -27.42 20.64 6.04
CA PHE A 491 -26.57 19.69 5.33
C PHE A 491 -25.13 20.20 5.21
N ASN A 492 -24.18 19.31 5.50
CA ASN A 492 -22.80 19.47 5.09
C ASN A 492 -22.69 19.27 3.59
N ARG A 493 -21.98 20.19 2.91
CA ARG A 493 -21.69 20.12 1.49
C ARG A 493 -20.20 19.90 1.31
N ASN A 494 -19.84 18.70 0.90
CA ASN A 494 -18.47 18.26 0.74
C ASN A 494 -18.16 17.94 -0.73
N ALA A 495 -16.86 17.82 -1.04
CA ALA A 495 -16.38 17.42 -2.34
C ALA A 495 -16.91 16.03 -2.74
N ARG A 496 -16.93 15.77 -4.04
CA ARG A 496 -17.27 14.45 -4.60
C ARG A 496 -16.26 13.40 -4.13
N TYR A 497 -14.97 13.70 -4.22
CA TYR A 497 -13.86 12.85 -3.78
C TYR A 497 -12.80 13.68 -3.06
N TYR A 498 -12.21 13.13 -2.01
CA TYR A 498 -10.98 13.66 -1.44
C TYR A 498 -9.83 13.37 -2.39
N SER A 499 -9.10 14.40 -2.81
CA SER A 499 -7.94 14.26 -3.70
C SER A 499 -6.64 14.33 -2.92
N LEU A 500 -5.69 13.42 -3.17
CA LEU A 500 -4.33 13.53 -2.62
C LEU A 500 -3.52 14.59 -3.37
N GLY A 501 -2.69 15.34 -2.64
CA GLY A 501 -1.82 16.39 -3.19
C GLY A 501 -2.46 17.78 -3.19
N ALA A 502 -1.82 18.71 -3.90
CA ALA A 502 -2.19 20.13 -3.89
C ALA A 502 -3.41 20.48 -4.77
N GLY A 503 -4.25 19.49 -5.10
CA GLY A 503 -5.43 19.65 -5.94
C GLY A 503 -6.39 20.75 -5.46
N ALA A 504 -7.23 21.28 -6.38
CA ALA A 504 -8.14 22.38 -6.07
C ALA A 504 -9.07 22.09 -4.88
N LEU A 505 -9.31 23.11 -4.06
CA LEU A 505 -9.94 23.01 -2.76
C LEU A 505 -11.45 23.12 -2.87
N ALA A 506 -12.18 22.19 -2.27
CA ALA A 506 -13.62 22.29 -2.20
C ALA A 506 -14.19 21.55 -0.99
N GLY A 507 -15.30 22.06 -0.45
CA GLY A 507 -15.99 21.44 0.68
C GLY A 507 -15.11 21.35 1.92
N PHE A 508 -14.96 20.13 2.46
CA PHE A 508 -14.27 19.81 3.71
C PHE A 508 -12.83 19.30 3.46
N GLN A 509 -12.29 19.58 2.28
CA GLN A 509 -10.89 19.32 1.95
C GLN A 509 -10.10 20.62 2.02
N THR A 510 -8.96 20.60 2.73
CA THR A 510 -7.99 21.71 2.77
C THR A 510 -6.68 21.29 2.07
N PRO A 511 -5.88 22.25 1.55
CA PRO A 511 -4.64 21.92 0.87
C PRO A 511 -3.69 21.35 1.90
N THR A 512 -3.35 20.08 1.74
CA THR A 512 -2.30 19.46 2.53
C THR A 512 -1.03 19.53 1.70
N PRO A 513 0.06 20.14 2.20
CA PRO A 513 1.31 20.15 1.49
C PRO A 513 1.78 18.72 1.23
N ALA A 514 2.59 18.53 0.19
CA ALA A 514 3.30 17.27 0.03
C ALA A 514 4.21 17.07 1.25
N VAL A 515 4.64 15.85 1.52
CA VAL A 515 5.65 15.59 2.56
C VAL A 515 6.89 14.99 1.94
N ASP A 516 8.07 15.35 2.44
CA ASP A 516 9.31 14.69 2.05
C ASP A 516 9.47 13.32 2.74
N THR A 517 10.59 12.65 2.51
CA THR A 517 10.90 11.35 3.14
C THR A 517 11.05 11.40 4.66
N SER A 518 11.11 12.59 5.26
CA SER A 518 11.17 12.82 6.70
C SER A 518 9.82 13.28 7.27
N GLY A 519 8.76 13.32 6.47
CA GLY A 519 7.43 13.78 6.89
C GLY A 519 7.32 15.31 6.98
N VAL A 520 8.32 16.06 6.49
CA VAL A 520 8.30 17.51 6.54
C VAL A 520 7.46 18.05 5.39
N ALA A 521 6.57 18.99 5.69
CA ALA A 521 5.73 19.66 4.71
C ALA A 521 6.57 20.39 3.64
N THR A 522 6.25 20.14 2.37
CA THR A 522 6.90 20.68 1.18
C THR A 522 5.85 20.96 0.10
N ALA A 523 6.14 21.88 -0.82
CA ALA A 523 5.33 22.09 -2.01
C ALA A 523 6.25 22.30 -3.22
N PRO A 524 5.94 21.73 -4.40
CA PRO A 524 4.80 20.87 -4.76
C PRO A 524 5.08 19.35 -4.57
N VAL A 525 4.09 18.50 -4.90
CA VAL A 525 4.35 17.07 -5.15
C VAL A 525 5.29 16.95 -6.35
N THR A 526 6.36 16.16 -6.22
CA THR A 526 7.35 15.97 -7.28
C THR A 526 7.84 14.53 -7.35
N ASP A 527 8.09 14.04 -8.57
CA ASP A 527 8.73 12.74 -8.80
C ASP A 527 10.20 12.68 -8.34
N GLY A 528 10.75 13.82 -7.94
CA GLY A 528 12.14 14.02 -7.60
C GLY A 528 12.99 14.41 -8.81
N SER A 529 14.10 15.09 -8.54
CA SER A 529 15.10 15.48 -9.53
C SER A 529 16.12 14.37 -9.77
N ALA A 530 17.05 14.63 -10.67
CA ALA A 530 18.08 13.70 -11.07
C ALA A 530 18.91 13.21 -9.87
N PRO A 531 19.15 11.90 -9.72
CA PRO A 531 19.93 11.37 -8.62
C PRO A 531 21.36 11.93 -8.61
N GLN A 532 21.83 12.26 -7.41
CA GLN A 532 23.20 12.69 -7.13
C GLN A 532 24.06 11.52 -6.66
N LEU A 533 25.38 11.72 -6.57
CA LEU A 533 26.30 10.65 -6.14
C LEU A 533 25.91 10.10 -4.76
N SER A 534 25.47 10.99 -3.86
CA SER A 534 24.99 10.63 -2.51
C SER A 534 23.83 9.64 -2.55
N ASP A 535 22.90 9.78 -3.50
CA ASP A 535 21.72 8.91 -3.60
C ASP A 535 22.14 7.48 -3.96
N TYR A 536 23.08 7.32 -4.89
CA TYR A 536 23.66 6.02 -5.21
C TYR A 536 24.43 5.42 -4.04
N THR A 537 25.29 6.21 -3.37
CA THR A 537 26.06 5.70 -2.24
C THR A 537 25.20 5.36 -1.02
N ASN A 538 24.05 6.04 -0.85
CA ASN A 538 23.06 5.73 0.18
C ASN A 538 22.22 4.49 -0.19
N ALA A 539 22.03 4.21 -1.48
CA ALA A 539 21.32 3.02 -1.95
C ALA A 539 22.07 1.72 -1.62
N PHE A 540 23.40 1.68 -1.74
CA PHE A 540 24.18 0.46 -1.50
C PHE A 540 23.99 -0.18 -0.10
N PRO A 541 24.11 0.54 1.03
CA PRO A 541 23.83 -0.04 2.34
C PRO A 541 22.35 -0.42 2.55
N LEU A 542 21.41 0.17 1.80
CA LEU A 542 20.01 -0.27 1.82
C LEU A 542 19.85 -1.59 1.08
N VAL A 543 20.49 -1.75 -0.08
CA VAL A 543 20.55 -3.01 -0.82
C VAL A 543 21.17 -4.11 0.05
N ASP A 544 22.25 -3.82 0.77
CA ASP A 544 22.93 -4.78 1.66
C ASP A 544 21.96 -5.38 2.71
N LYS A 545 21.08 -4.53 3.25
CA LYS A 545 20.07 -4.91 4.25
C LYS A 545 18.83 -5.59 3.66
N GLN A 546 18.40 -5.16 2.47
CA GLN A 546 17.11 -5.55 1.89
C GLN A 546 17.21 -6.75 0.94
N VAL A 547 18.37 -6.96 0.32
CA VAL A 547 18.58 -7.99 -0.70
C VAL A 547 19.46 -9.10 -0.14
N ASP A 548 18.99 -10.35 -0.21
CA ASP A 548 19.78 -11.50 0.22
C ASP A 548 20.94 -11.79 -0.75
N LEU A 549 20.65 -11.88 -2.06
CA LEU A 549 21.63 -12.20 -3.08
C LEU A 549 21.34 -11.45 -4.38
N PHE A 550 22.38 -10.86 -4.96
CA PHE A 550 22.40 -10.43 -6.36
C PHE A 550 23.79 -10.74 -6.94
N ASN A 551 23.87 -10.96 -8.24
CA ASN A 551 25.11 -11.36 -8.91
C ASN A 551 25.59 -10.33 -9.92
N LEU A 552 24.68 -9.58 -10.51
CA LEU A 552 24.94 -8.62 -11.58
C LEU A 552 24.39 -7.26 -11.16
N MET A 553 25.19 -6.21 -11.22
CA MET A 553 24.73 -4.84 -11.01
C MET A 553 24.73 -4.08 -12.33
N VAL A 554 23.63 -3.38 -12.59
CA VAL A 554 23.45 -2.50 -13.75
C VAL A 554 22.99 -1.13 -13.26
N LEU A 555 23.65 -0.08 -13.73
CA LEU A 555 23.35 1.31 -13.37
C LEU A 555 22.98 2.10 -14.62
N PRO A 556 21.69 2.17 -14.98
CA PRO A 556 21.24 2.88 -16.17
C PRO A 556 21.39 4.39 -16.03
N GLU A 557 21.60 5.05 -17.17
CA GLU A 557 21.69 6.50 -17.24
C GLU A 557 20.34 7.18 -17.01
N ASP A 558 20.41 8.33 -16.36
CA ASP A 558 19.30 9.26 -16.24
C ASP A 558 19.25 10.17 -17.47
N ALA A 559 18.05 10.61 -17.85
CA ALA A 559 17.85 11.48 -19.01
C ALA A 559 18.25 12.95 -18.71
N ASP A 560 18.31 13.33 -17.44
CA ASP A 560 18.67 14.66 -16.98
C ASP A 560 20.20 14.84 -16.93
N PRO A 561 20.77 15.83 -17.66
CA PRO A 561 22.20 16.13 -17.63
C PRO A 561 22.74 16.53 -16.24
N GLY A 562 21.87 16.93 -15.31
CA GLY A 562 22.21 17.25 -13.93
C GLY A 562 22.38 16.01 -13.03
N ALA A 563 22.15 14.80 -13.54
CA ALA A 563 22.41 13.56 -12.82
C ALA A 563 23.90 13.37 -12.54
N ALA A 564 24.22 12.59 -11.51
CA ALA A 564 25.58 12.15 -11.27
C ALA A 564 26.14 11.40 -12.50
N ALA A 565 27.30 11.85 -12.98
CA ALA A 565 28.00 11.13 -14.04
C ALA A 565 28.32 9.71 -13.58
N LEU A 566 27.88 8.68 -14.32
CA LEU A 566 28.05 7.28 -13.95
C LEU A 566 29.52 6.89 -13.70
N GLY A 567 30.48 7.56 -14.35
CA GLY A 567 31.90 7.40 -14.08
C GLY A 567 32.30 7.63 -12.62
N LEU A 568 31.64 8.57 -11.93
CA LEU A 568 31.84 8.82 -10.49
C LEU A 568 31.16 7.77 -9.61
N VAL A 569 30.10 7.15 -10.12
CA VAL A 569 29.30 6.14 -9.39
C VAL A 569 29.93 4.74 -9.50
N TYR A 570 30.57 4.42 -10.62
CA TYR A 570 31.14 3.09 -10.89
C TYR A 570 32.21 2.66 -9.89
N GLY A 571 33.03 3.59 -9.38
CA GLY A 571 34.01 3.29 -8.33
C GLY A 571 33.35 2.71 -7.07
N PRO A 572 32.52 3.50 -6.36
CA PRO A 572 31.76 3.02 -5.20
C PRO A 572 30.91 1.77 -5.48
N ALA A 573 30.25 1.71 -6.64
CA ALA A 573 29.42 0.56 -7.02
C ALA A 573 30.23 -0.74 -7.18
N SER A 574 31.44 -0.65 -7.75
CA SER A 574 32.32 -1.81 -7.93
C SER A 574 32.89 -2.33 -6.61
N VAL A 575 33.20 -1.43 -5.65
CA VAL A 575 33.59 -1.80 -4.29
C VAL A 575 32.44 -2.54 -3.60
N PHE A 576 31.21 -2.03 -3.73
CA PHE A 576 30.04 -2.71 -3.18
C PHE A 576 29.81 -4.08 -3.85
N CYS A 577 29.99 -4.18 -5.17
CA CYS A 577 29.92 -5.46 -5.87
C CYS A 577 30.99 -6.45 -5.37
N GLN A 578 32.21 -6.01 -5.11
CA GLN A 578 33.26 -6.85 -4.52
C GLN A 578 32.85 -7.41 -3.16
N GLN A 579 32.33 -6.56 -2.27
CA GLN A 579 31.86 -6.97 -0.94
C GLN A 579 30.73 -8.02 -1.02
N ARG A 580 29.86 -7.88 -2.02
CA ARG A 580 28.70 -8.75 -2.25
C ARG A 580 28.96 -9.91 -3.22
N ARG A 581 30.22 -10.12 -3.64
CA ARG A 581 30.62 -11.16 -4.61
C ARG A 581 29.84 -11.08 -5.93
N ALA A 582 29.54 -9.87 -6.39
CA ALA A 582 28.80 -9.56 -7.61
C ALA A 582 29.70 -8.87 -8.67
N VAL A 583 29.20 -8.74 -9.90
CA VAL A 583 29.89 -8.09 -11.02
C VAL A 583 29.10 -6.87 -11.48
N LEU A 584 29.78 -5.73 -11.59
CA LEU A 584 29.26 -4.50 -12.18
C LEU A 584 29.40 -4.54 -13.71
N ILE A 585 28.30 -4.41 -14.43
CA ILE A 585 28.30 -4.29 -15.89
C ILE A 585 28.20 -2.80 -16.23
N MET A 586 29.26 -2.28 -16.84
CA MET A 586 29.41 -0.87 -17.17
C MET A 586 29.05 -0.61 -18.63
N ASP A 587 28.39 0.52 -18.86
CA ASP A 587 28.10 1.01 -20.19
C ASP A 587 29.24 1.85 -20.73
N ALA A 588 29.45 1.79 -22.04
CA ALA A 588 30.31 2.75 -22.72
C ALA A 588 29.77 4.18 -22.53
N PRO A 589 30.61 5.12 -22.08
CA PRO A 589 30.28 6.55 -22.04
C PRO A 589 29.74 7.07 -23.38
N THR A 590 28.83 8.04 -23.33
CA THR A 590 28.17 8.59 -24.51
C THR A 590 29.11 9.37 -25.43
N ASP A 591 30.28 9.79 -24.94
CA ASP A 591 31.33 10.50 -25.68
C ASP A 591 32.33 9.57 -26.39
N TRP A 592 32.12 8.24 -26.34
CA TRP A 592 32.92 7.27 -27.10
C TRP A 592 32.31 7.07 -28.48
N LYS A 593 32.74 7.89 -29.45
CA LYS A 593 32.18 7.92 -30.81
C LYS A 593 32.95 7.07 -31.82
N THR A 594 34.13 6.59 -31.45
CA THR A 594 34.95 5.70 -32.27
C THR A 594 35.65 4.62 -31.44
N PRO A 595 36.05 3.49 -32.05
CA PRO A 595 36.81 2.45 -31.36
C PRO A 595 38.16 2.94 -30.82
N ALA A 596 38.81 3.89 -31.51
CA ALA A 596 40.05 4.52 -31.07
C ALA A 596 39.87 5.35 -29.78
N GLU A 597 38.75 6.07 -29.66
CA GLU A 597 38.41 6.77 -28.43
C GLU A 597 38.10 5.79 -27.30
N ALA A 598 37.33 4.73 -27.57
CA ALA A 598 37.08 3.70 -26.57
C ALA A 598 38.39 3.08 -26.05
N ALA A 599 39.32 2.76 -26.95
CA ALA A 599 40.60 2.18 -26.58
C ALA A 599 41.49 3.12 -25.75
N SER A 600 41.48 4.42 -26.06
CA SER A 600 42.31 5.42 -25.35
C SER A 600 41.69 5.92 -24.05
N LYS A 601 40.35 6.05 -23.98
CA LYS A 601 39.64 6.61 -22.82
C LYS A 601 39.28 5.58 -21.75
N VAL A 602 39.34 4.27 -22.04
CA VAL A 602 38.99 3.24 -21.05
C VAL A 602 39.82 3.30 -19.76
N ALA A 603 41.08 3.73 -19.84
CA ALA A 603 41.92 3.90 -18.66
C ALA A 603 41.31 4.88 -17.65
N ALA A 604 40.73 5.99 -18.12
CA ALA A 604 40.04 6.96 -17.27
C ALA A 604 38.74 6.40 -16.69
N ALA A 605 37.99 5.61 -17.46
CA ALA A 605 36.75 4.98 -17.00
C ALA A 605 36.96 3.93 -15.88
N ARG A 606 38.20 3.49 -15.65
CA ARG A 606 38.57 2.49 -14.62
C ARG A 606 39.13 3.10 -13.34
N ILE A 607 39.29 4.42 -13.26
CA ILE A 607 39.83 5.07 -12.06
C ILE A 607 38.91 4.80 -10.88
N GLY A 608 39.46 4.24 -9.80
CA GLY A 608 38.72 3.91 -8.58
C GLY A 608 37.80 2.69 -8.68
N VAL A 609 37.79 1.98 -9.82
CA VAL A 609 36.97 0.78 -10.03
C VAL A 609 37.72 -0.47 -9.61
N VAL A 610 37.03 -1.39 -8.93
CA VAL A 610 37.50 -2.76 -8.69
C VAL A 610 37.44 -3.53 -10.01
N LYS A 611 38.59 -3.65 -10.67
CA LYS A 611 38.72 -4.03 -12.08
C LYS A 611 38.28 -5.47 -12.38
N ASP A 612 38.54 -6.40 -11.48
CA ASP A 612 38.19 -7.82 -11.64
C ASP A 612 36.69 -8.08 -11.37
N HIS A 613 35.99 -7.16 -10.69
CA HIS A 613 34.54 -7.20 -10.42
C HIS A 613 33.73 -6.31 -11.36
N SER A 614 34.30 -5.89 -12.48
CA SER A 614 33.62 -5.03 -13.44
C SER A 614 33.98 -5.38 -14.88
N ALA A 615 33.06 -5.10 -15.81
CA ALA A 615 33.30 -5.27 -17.24
C ALA A 615 32.57 -4.18 -18.02
N ILE A 616 33.24 -3.59 -19.01
CA ILE A 616 32.68 -2.54 -19.87
C ILE A 616 32.34 -3.08 -21.26
N TYR A 617 31.20 -2.64 -21.80
CA TYR A 617 30.69 -3.07 -23.10
C TYR A 617 30.50 -1.90 -24.05
N TYR A 618 31.03 -2.04 -25.27
CA TYR A 618 31.04 -1.02 -26.30
C TYR A 618 30.76 -1.66 -27.68
N PRO A 619 30.03 -1.02 -28.60
CA PRO A 619 29.42 0.29 -28.48
C PRO A 619 28.03 0.20 -27.83
N ARG A 620 27.37 1.34 -27.72
CA ARG A 620 26.00 1.44 -27.20
C ARG A 620 25.02 0.78 -28.17
N VAL A 621 23.84 0.42 -27.69
CA VAL A 621 22.80 -0.26 -28.50
C VAL A 621 21.69 0.71 -28.90
N VAL A 622 21.10 0.47 -30.06
CA VAL A 622 19.97 1.24 -30.58
C VAL A 622 18.71 0.39 -30.46
N ILE A 623 17.72 0.89 -29.71
CA ILE A 623 16.41 0.25 -29.54
C ILE A 623 15.32 1.01 -30.29
N SER A 624 14.21 0.31 -30.55
CA SER A 624 12.98 0.94 -31.04
C SER A 624 12.13 1.42 -29.86
N ASP A 625 11.72 2.67 -29.90
CA ASP A 625 10.76 3.30 -28.99
C ASP A 625 9.54 3.76 -29.81
N GLY A 626 8.67 2.80 -30.12
CA GLY A 626 7.58 2.98 -31.09
C GLY A 626 8.12 3.32 -32.48
N LYS A 627 7.85 4.54 -32.96
CA LYS A 627 8.31 5.04 -34.27
C LYS A 627 9.71 5.69 -34.23
N LYS A 628 10.29 5.89 -33.04
CA LYS A 628 11.61 6.52 -32.88
C LYS A 628 12.68 5.48 -32.58
N LYS A 629 13.93 5.79 -32.93
CA LYS A 629 15.12 5.04 -32.51
C LYS A 629 15.78 5.78 -31.35
N LYS A 630 16.20 5.05 -30.32
CA LYS A 630 16.85 5.59 -29.13
C LYS A 630 18.14 4.81 -28.87
N THR A 631 19.24 5.51 -28.61
CA THR A 631 20.53 4.90 -28.26
C THR A 631 20.68 4.87 -26.75
N ILE A 632 21.00 3.70 -26.19
CA ILE A 632 21.15 3.49 -24.74
C ILE A 632 22.34 2.57 -24.44
N GLY A 633 22.72 2.48 -23.16
CA GLY A 633 23.65 1.49 -22.66
C GLY A 633 23.28 0.04 -23.00
N ALA A 634 24.28 -0.83 -23.08
CA ALA A 634 24.13 -2.24 -23.37
C ALA A 634 24.03 -3.12 -22.11
N ALA A 635 24.35 -2.58 -20.93
CA ALA A 635 24.56 -3.33 -19.70
C ALA A 635 23.36 -4.20 -19.31
N GLY A 636 22.14 -3.70 -19.48
CA GLY A 636 20.91 -4.45 -19.20
C GLY A 636 20.73 -5.65 -20.14
N ALA A 637 21.01 -5.47 -21.44
CA ALA A 637 20.94 -6.55 -22.42
C ALA A 637 22.03 -7.61 -22.16
N VAL A 638 23.25 -7.17 -21.88
CA VAL A 638 24.40 -8.04 -21.58
C VAL A 638 24.17 -8.82 -20.29
N ALA A 639 23.60 -8.21 -19.26
CA ALA A 639 23.18 -8.90 -18.03
C ALA A 639 22.20 -10.05 -18.33
N GLY A 640 21.26 -9.84 -19.26
CA GLY A 640 20.37 -10.89 -19.72
C GLY A 640 21.10 -11.99 -20.49
N VAL A 641 22.04 -11.63 -21.37
CA VAL A 641 22.90 -12.60 -22.09
C VAL A 641 23.72 -13.46 -21.14
N TYR A 642 24.24 -12.88 -20.04
CA TYR A 642 24.88 -13.63 -18.97
C TYR A 642 23.92 -14.66 -18.37
N ALA A 643 22.72 -14.25 -17.96
CA ALA A 643 21.71 -15.14 -17.40
C ALA A 643 21.32 -16.28 -18.34
N ARG A 644 21.15 -15.99 -19.63
CA ARG A 644 20.84 -16.99 -20.66
C ARG A 644 21.98 -17.95 -20.91
N THR A 645 23.21 -17.47 -20.87
CA THR A 645 24.39 -18.33 -21.02
C THR A 645 24.52 -19.26 -19.82
N ASP A 646 24.39 -18.74 -18.60
CA ASP A 646 24.50 -19.52 -17.37
C ASP A 646 23.47 -20.63 -17.29
N SER A 647 22.20 -20.32 -17.58
CA SER A 647 21.10 -21.29 -17.53
C SER A 647 21.25 -22.42 -18.55
N ARG A 648 21.92 -22.17 -19.69
CA ARG A 648 22.11 -23.15 -20.76
C ARG A 648 23.42 -23.93 -20.67
N ARG A 649 24.50 -23.26 -20.24
CA ARG A 649 25.88 -23.75 -20.39
C ARG A 649 26.70 -23.67 -19.09
N GLY A 650 26.15 -23.09 -18.03
CA GLY A 650 26.84 -22.84 -16.76
C GLY A 650 27.66 -21.56 -16.77
N VAL A 651 27.92 -21.03 -15.57
CA VAL A 651 28.61 -19.74 -15.34
C VAL A 651 30.06 -19.72 -15.85
N TRP A 652 30.67 -20.89 -16.03
CA TRP A 652 32.02 -21.08 -16.57
C TRP A 652 32.11 -20.90 -18.09
N LYS A 653 30.98 -20.83 -18.81
CA LYS A 653 30.97 -20.53 -20.25
C LYS A 653 31.03 -19.02 -20.46
N ALA A 654 31.95 -18.56 -21.31
CA ALA A 654 32.00 -17.16 -21.73
C ALA A 654 30.65 -16.71 -22.35
N PRO A 655 30.03 -15.62 -21.88
CA PRO A 655 28.79 -15.07 -22.43
C PRO A 655 29.08 -14.20 -23.67
N ALA A 656 29.86 -14.76 -24.60
CA ALA A 656 30.31 -14.12 -25.82
C ALA A 656 30.46 -15.13 -26.97
N GLY A 657 30.54 -14.61 -28.18
CA GLY A 657 30.61 -15.37 -29.44
C GLY A 657 29.30 -15.37 -30.20
N VAL A 658 29.22 -16.15 -31.27
CA VAL A 658 28.06 -16.17 -32.18
C VAL A 658 26.75 -16.64 -31.53
N GLU A 659 26.81 -17.38 -30.42
CA GLU A 659 25.64 -17.83 -29.65
C GLU A 659 25.13 -16.75 -28.66
N ALA A 660 25.87 -15.67 -28.46
CA ALA A 660 25.57 -14.59 -27.51
C ALA A 660 24.80 -13.45 -28.20
N ASP A 661 23.72 -13.79 -28.90
CA ASP A 661 22.84 -12.84 -29.60
C ASP A 661 22.17 -11.84 -28.65
N ILE A 662 22.00 -10.59 -29.09
CA ILE A 662 21.33 -9.56 -28.32
C ILE A 662 19.93 -9.34 -28.91
N ARG A 663 18.92 -9.55 -28.08
CA ARG A 663 17.50 -9.44 -28.43
C ARG A 663 16.94 -8.10 -28.00
N GLY A 664 15.92 -7.64 -28.73
CA GLY A 664 15.21 -6.39 -28.41
C GLY A 664 15.90 -5.11 -28.86
N ILE A 665 17.00 -5.22 -29.61
CA ILE A 665 17.73 -4.09 -30.21
C ILE A 665 17.58 -4.11 -31.74
N VAL A 666 17.77 -2.95 -32.38
CA VAL A 666 17.63 -2.74 -33.83
C VAL A 666 18.99 -2.63 -34.51
N ALA A 667 19.95 -2.00 -33.84
CA ALA A 667 21.30 -1.79 -34.36
C ALA A 667 22.28 -1.53 -33.21
N LEU A 668 23.57 -1.49 -33.54
CA LEU A 668 24.60 -0.91 -32.68
C LEU A 668 24.80 0.56 -33.06
N GLU A 669 25.19 1.41 -32.10
CA GLU A 669 25.47 2.83 -32.39
C GLU A 669 26.57 2.96 -33.45
N GLN A 670 27.56 2.08 -33.38
CA GLN A 670 28.68 2.00 -34.32
C GLN A 670 28.88 0.55 -34.73
N ARG A 671 29.16 0.33 -36.02
CA ARG A 671 29.56 -0.99 -36.51
C ARG A 671 31.07 -1.14 -36.32
N ILE A 672 31.48 -2.20 -35.64
CA ILE A 672 32.90 -2.49 -35.37
C ILE A 672 33.42 -3.52 -36.38
N THR A 673 34.50 -3.18 -37.09
CA THR A 673 35.26 -4.07 -37.97
C THR A 673 36.23 -4.97 -37.19
N ASP A 674 36.82 -5.96 -37.84
CA ASP A 674 37.79 -6.87 -37.18
C ASP A 674 39.05 -6.11 -36.71
N LEU A 675 39.52 -5.15 -37.51
CA LEU A 675 40.67 -4.32 -37.18
C LEU A 675 40.40 -3.44 -35.96
N GLU A 676 39.24 -2.80 -35.92
CA GLU A 676 38.81 -1.96 -34.80
C GLU A 676 38.56 -2.79 -33.54
N HIS A 677 38.04 -4.01 -33.68
CA HIS A 677 37.93 -4.94 -32.56
C HIS A 677 39.31 -5.28 -31.98
N GLY A 678 40.31 -5.46 -32.85
CA GLY A 678 41.72 -5.63 -32.47
C GLY A 678 42.32 -4.44 -31.71
N MET A 679 41.71 -3.26 -31.75
CA MET A 679 42.14 -2.09 -30.97
C MET A 679 41.56 -2.08 -29.55
N VAL A 680 40.28 -2.47 -29.40
CA VAL A 680 39.56 -2.35 -28.13
C VAL A 680 39.69 -3.59 -27.23
N ASN A 681 39.82 -4.79 -27.82
CA ASN A 681 39.91 -6.02 -27.04
C ASN A 681 41.18 -6.11 -26.18
N PRO A 682 42.40 -5.79 -26.69
CA PRO A 682 43.65 -5.85 -25.90
C PRO A 682 43.62 -4.99 -24.65
N VAL A 683 42.93 -3.85 -24.71
CA VAL A 683 42.78 -2.95 -23.57
C VAL A 683 41.63 -3.33 -22.63
N GLY A 684 40.94 -4.46 -22.86
CA GLY A 684 39.90 -5.00 -21.99
C GLY A 684 38.51 -4.37 -22.17
N VAL A 685 38.21 -3.81 -23.35
CA VAL A 685 36.87 -3.33 -23.71
C VAL A 685 36.16 -4.43 -24.51
N ASN A 686 34.97 -4.83 -24.07
CA ASN A 686 34.23 -5.90 -24.73
C ASN A 686 33.41 -5.35 -25.90
N ALA A 687 33.74 -5.78 -27.12
CA ALA A 687 33.04 -5.35 -28.32
C ALA A 687 31.67 -6.05 -28.48
N LEU A 688 30.64 -5.30 -28.82
CA LEU A 688 29.41 -5.80 -29.43
C LEU A 688 29.55 -5.69 -30.95
N ARG A 689 29.16 -6.73 -31.68
CA ARG A 689 29.41 -6.82 -33.12
C ARG A 689 28.20 -7.23 -33.91
N ASP A 690 28.18 -6.77 -35.15
CA ASP A 690 27.16 -7.07 -36.15
C ASP A 690 27.70 -8.13 -37.11
N PHE A 691 27.12 -9.33 -37.03
CA PHE A 691 27.37 -10.43 -37.95
C PHE A 691 26.09 -10.74 -38.75
N PRO A 692 26.19 -11.42 -39.90
CA PRO A 692 25.02 -11.80 -40.69
C PRO A 692 23.96 -12.61 -39.93
N ASN A 693 24.36 -13.32 -38.86
CA ASN A 693 23.50 -14.13 -38.00
C ASN A 693 22.95 -13.37 -36.78
N GLY A 694 23.28 -12.09 -36.61
CA GLY A 694 22.74 -11.23 -35.59
C GLY A 694 23.77 -10.31 -34.92
N LEU A 695 23.25 -9.43 -34.06
CA LEU A 695 24.04 -8.58 -33.18
C LEU A 695 24.45 -9.40 -31.95
N VAL A 696 25.74 -9.52 -31.66
CA VAL A 696 26.26 -10.42 -30.62
C VAL A 696 27.23 -9.72 -29.68
N VAL A 697 27.31 -10.22 -28.45
CA VAL A 697 28.42 -9.92 -27.53
C VAL A 697 29.66 -10.68 -28.01
N TYR A 698 30.74 -9.97 -28.33
CA TYR A 698 31.94 -10.55 -28.92
C TYR A 698 33.22 -10.22 -28.11
N GLY A 699 33.08 -10.13 -26.79
CA GLY A 699 34.17 -10.02 -25.81
C GLY A 699 33.71 -10.46 -24.42
N ALA A 700 34.60 -11.06 -23.62
CA ALA A 700 34.30 -11.55 -22.28
C ALA A 700 35.43 -11.28 -21.27
N ARG A 701 36.09 -10.13 -21.36
CA ARG A 701 37.15 -9.66 -20.47
C ARG A 701 36.59 -8.79 -19.34
N THR A 702 37.19 -8.89 -18.16
CA THR A 702 36.95 -7.94 -17.06
C THR A 702 37.72 -6.65 -17.34
N ASN A 703 37.49 -5.60 -16.54
CA ASN A 703 38.32 -4.38 -16.60
C ASN A 703 39.77 -4.63 -16.16
N ASP A 704 40.05 -5.77 -15.52
CA ASP A 704 41.40 -6.25 -15.21
C ASP A 704 41.99 -7.11 -16.33
N GLY A 705 41.23 -7.33 -17.40
CA GLY A 705 41.58 -8.19 -18.51
C GLY A 705 42.36 -7.52 -19.63
N ALA A 706 42.93 -6.34 -19.41
CA ALA A 706 43.87 -5.75 -20.35
C ALA A 706 45.13 -6.62 -20.45
N ASP A 707 45.69 -6.77 -21.65
CA ASP A 707 46.80 -7.69 -21.91
C ASP A 707 48.03 -7.36 -21.05
N ASP A 708 48.27 -6.07 -20.79
CA ASP A 708 49.40 -5.58 -19.99
C ASP A 708 49.28 -5.82 -18.48
N PHE A 709 48.09 -6.21 -17.97
CA PHE A 709 47.88 -6.43 -16.54
C PHE A 709 48.22 -7.86 -16.09
N ALA A 710 48.32 -8.81 -17.03
CA ALA A 710 48.61 -10.23 -16.75
C ALA A 710 47.74 -10.87 -15.64
N SER A 711 46.47 -10.44 -15.52
CA SER A 711 45.56 -10.88 -14.46
C SER A 711 45.08 -12.32 -14.62
N GLU A 712 45.04 -13.08 -13.52
CA GLU A 712 44.41 -14.41 -13.46
C GLU A 712 42.88 -14.33 -13.66
N TYR A 713 42.27 -13.19 -13.29
CA TYR A 713 40.85 -12.89 -13.45
C TYR A 713 40.55 -12.06 -14.70
N LYS A 714 41.40 -12.20 -15.74
CA LYS A 714 41.24 -11.54 -17.04
C LYS A 714 39.86 -11.74 -17.67
N TYR A 715 39.25 -12.91 -17.49
CA TYR A 715 38.00 -13.28 -18.15
C TYR A 715 36.80 -13.29 -17.19
N VAL A 716 35.69 -12.72 -17.65
CA VAL A 716 34.37 -12.72 -17.01
C VAL A 716 33.95 -14.12 -16.51
N PRO A 717 33.94 -15.20 -17.34
CA PRO A 717 33.52 -16.52 -16.86
C PRO A 717 34.41 -17.07 -15.75
N ILE A 718 35.70 -16.71 -15.72
CA ILE A 718 36.63 -17.18 -14.69
C ILE A 718 36.31 -16.49 -13.36
N ARG A 719 36.19 -15.15 -13.34
CA ARG A 719 35.81 -14.43 -12.12
C ARG A 719 34.42 -14.87 -11.64
N ARG A 720 33.44 -14.96 -12.53
CA ARG A 720 32.07 -15.34 -12.15
C ARG A 720 31.98 -16.77 -11.60
N LEU A 721 32.78 -17.70 -12.13
CA LEU A 721 32.90 -19.05 -11.56
C LEU A 721 33.48 -19.03 -10.15
N ALA A 722 34.55 -18.25 -9.93
CA ALA A 722 35.15 -18.09 -8.60
C ALA A 722 34.13 -17.54 -7.60
N LEU A 723 33.45 -16.44 -7.95
CA LEU A 723 32.41 -15.80 -7.12
C LEU A 723 31.27 -16.76 -6.78
N PHE A 724 30.82 -17.56 -7.76
CA PHE A 724 29.78 -18.56 -7.55
C PHE A 724 30.22 -19.66 -6.58
N ILE A 725 31.47 -20.14 -6.68
CA ILE A 725 32.02 -21.13 -5.75
C ILE A 725 32.15 -20.52 -4.36
N GLU A 726 32.76 -19.35 -4.24
CA GLU A 726 32.95 -18.63 -2.97
C GLU A 726 31.62 -18.44 -2.22
N GLU A 727 30.59 -17.93 -2.90
CA GLU A 727 29.29 -17.67 -2.28
C GLU A 727 28.55 -18.97 -1.91
N SER A 728 28.61 -20.00 -2.77
CA SER A 728 28.01 -21.30 -2.47
C SER A 728 28.65 -21.95 -1.24
N LEU A 729 29.99 -21.92 -1.15
CA LEU A 729 30.71 -22.46 -0.01
C LEU A 729 30.48 -21.62 1.25
N TYR A 730 30.52 -20.29 1.15
CA TYR A 730 30.27 -19.39 2.28
C TYR A 730 28.92 -19.66 2.95
N ARG A 731 27.84 -19.80 2.16
CA ARG A 731 26.50 -20.10 2.69
C ARG A 731 26.41 -21.51 3.27
N ALA A 732 26.96 -22.50 2.57
CA ALA A 732 26.80 -23.89 2.95
C ALA A 732 27.69 -24.30 4.13
N LEU A 733 28.77 -23.57 4.42
CA LEU A 733 29.68 -23.85 5.53
C LEU A 733 29.31 -23.13 6.84
N LYS A 734 28.18 -22.40 6.89
CA LYS A 734 27.74 -21.70 8.13
C LYS A 734 27.57 -22.63 9.34
N TRP A 735 27.23 -23.90 9.13
CA TRP A 735 27.08 -24.89 10.21
C TRP A 735 28.41 -25.25 10.89
N VAL A 736 29.55 -25.00 10.25
CA VAL A 736 30.90 -25.29 10.81
C VAL A 736 31.18 -24.42 12.04
N VAL A 737 30.54 -23.26 12.12
CA VAL A 737 30.71 -22.33 13.23
C VAL A 737 30.14 -22.97 14.51
N PHE A 738 30.93 -22.93 15.59
CA PHE A 738 30.65 -23.56 16.89
C PHE A 738 30.77 -25.09 16.96
N GLU A 739 31.21 -25.76 15.88
CA GLU A 739 31.55 -27.18 15.95
C GLU A 739 32.93 -27.40 16.59
N PRO A 740 33.20 -28.56 17.22
CA PRO A 740 34.51 -28.88 17.76
C PRO A 740 35.62 -28.86 16.69
N ASN A 741 36.60 -27.97 16.86
CA ASN A 741 37.70 -27.76 15.89
C ASN A 741 38.77 -28.85 15.97
N ASP A 742 38.46 -30.01 15.37
CA ASP A 742 39.36 -31.17 15.28
C ASP A 742 39.11 -31.98 13.99
N GLU A 743 39.93 -32.99 13.74
CA GLU A 743 39.93 -33.81 12.51
C GLU A 743 38.54 -34.32 12.06
N PRO A 744 37.61 -34.73 12.94
CA PRO A 744 36.26 -35.13 12.51
C PRO A 744 35.50 -34.03 11.76
N LEU A 745 35.60 -32.77 12.21
CA LEU A 745 34.99 -31.62 11.54
C LEU A 745 35.66 -31.37 10.19
N TRP A 746 36.99 -31.38 10.16
CA TRP A 746 37.76 -31.16 8.94
C TRP A 746 37.46 -32.22 7.87
N ALA A 747 37.33 -33.49 8.26
CA ALA A 747 36.93 -34.57 7.37
C ALA A 747 35.54 -34.35 6.75
N GLN A 748 34.57 -33.89 7.55
CA GLN A 748 33.22 -33.56 7.05
C GLN A 748 33.26 -32.38 6.07
N ILE A 749 34.06 -31.35 6.35
CA ILE A 749 34.25 -30.22 5.44
C ILE A 749 34.84 -30.70 4.11
N ARG A 750 35.93 -31.47 4.14
CA ARG A 750 36.56 -32.01 2.92
C ARG A 750 35.59 -32.85 2.11
N LEU A 751 34.78 -33.69 2.77
CA LEU A 751 33.76 -34.51 2.10
C LEU A 751 32.68 -33.65 1.41
N ASN A 752 32.10 -32.69 2.12
CA ASN A 752 31.00 -31.86 1.61
C ASN A 752 31.46 -30.92 0.48
N VAL A 753 32.56 -30.19 0.70
CA VAL A 753 33.15 -29.29 -0.30
C VAL A 753 33.69 -30.10 -1.49
N GLY A 754 34.33 -31.24 -1.22
CA GLY A 754 34.82 -32.15 -2.26
C GLY A 754 33.71 -32.68 -3.16
N ALA A 755 32.56 -33.07 -2.59
CA ALA A 755 31.41 -33.51 -3.36
C ALA A 755 30.83 -32.41 -4.26
N PHE A 756 30.75 -31.17 -3.75
CA PHE A 756 30.31 -30.01 -4.53
C PHE A 756 31.21 -29.72 -5.73
N MET A 757 32.51 -29.62 -5.48
CA MET A 757 33.52 -29.38 -6.50
C MET A 757 33.55 -30.52 -7.53
N HIS A 758 33.39 -31.77 -7.08
CA HIS A 758 33.24 -32.92 -7.97
C HIS A 758 32.01 -32.80 -8.88
N GLY A 759 30.88 -32.32 -8.34
CA GLY A 759 29.67 -32.06 -9.12
C GLY A 759 29.87 -30.99 -10.19
N LEU A 760 30.71 -29.98 -9.95
CA LEU A 760 31.11 -28.99 -10.96
C LEU A 760 32.04 -29.60 -12.02
N TYR A 761 33.03 -30.39 -11.60
CA TYR A 761 33.90 -31.13 -12.50
C TYR A 761 33.11 -32.03 -13.46
N ARG A 762 32.14 -32.80 -12.96
CA ARG A 762 31.29 -33.68 -13.79
C ARG A 762 30.44 -32.93 -14.81
N ARG A 763 30.13 -31.65 -14.55
CA ARG A 763 29.43 -30.75 -15.49
C ARG A 763 30.38 -30.04 -16.46
N GLY A 764 31.68 -30.32 -16.39
CA GLY A 764 32.69 -29.72 -17.24
C GLY A 764 33.01 -28.28 -16.88
N ALA A 765 32.92 -27.89 -15.60
CA ALA A 765 33.24 -26.52 -15.17
C ALA A 765 34.75 -26.22 -15.10
N PHE A 766 35.58 -27.26 -15.00
CA PHE A 766 37.02 -27.17 -14.77
C PHE A 766 37.81 -27.80 -15.91
N GLN A 767 39.05 -27.34 -16.08
CA GLN A 767 40.03 -27.96 -16.96
C GLN A 767 40.60 -29.23 -16.31
N GLY A 768 40.97 -30.23 -17.11
CA GLY A 768 41.64 -31.45 -16.64
C GLY A 768 40.86 -32.72 -16.98
N THR A 769 41.58 -33.84 -17.09
CA THR A 769 40.98 -35.16 -17.40
C THR A 769 40.74 -35.99 -16.14
N LYS A 770 41.33 -35.59 -15.01
CA LYS A 770 41.17 -36.21 -13.70
C LYS A 770 40.73 -35.16 -12.67
N PRO A 771 39.92 -35.53 -11.66
CA PRO A 771 39.52 -34.61 -10.60
C PRO A 771 40.69 -33.92 -9.90
N THR A 772 41.81 -34.62 -9.67
CA THR A 772 43.01 -34.09 -9.01
C THR A 772 43.72 -33.00 -9.79
N ASP A 773 43.56 -32.97 -11.11
CA ASP A 773 44.12 -31.93 -11.97
C ASP A 773 43.16 -30.71 -12.04
N ALA A 774 41.89 -30.92 -11.71
CA ALA A 774 40.80 -29.97 -11.92
C ALA A 774 40.46 -29.17 -10.66
N TYR A 775 40.51 -29.78 -9.48
CA TYR A 775 40.30 -29.09 -8.21
C TYR A 775 40.96 -29.84 -7.05
N PHE A 776 41.19 -29.13 -5.95
CA PHE A 776 41.56 -29.73 -4.67
C PHE A 776 40.84 -29.03 -3.53
N VAL A 777 40.65 -29.76 -2.43
CA VAL A 777 40.09 -29.26 -1.18
C VAL A 777 40.98 -29.75 -0.05
N LYS A 778 41.60 -28.81 0.68
CA LYS A 778 42.47 -29.10 1.80
C LYS A 778 41.95 -28.41 3.06
N CYS A 779 41.80 -29.18 4.12
CA CYS A 779 41.39 -28.70 5.44
C CYS A 779 41.90 -29.76 6.42
N ASP A 780 43.05 -29.55 7.04
CA ASP A 780 43.73 -30.51 7.91
C ASP A 780 44.66 -29.78 8.88
N ALA A 781 45.46 -30.53 9.66
CA ALA A 781 46.43 -29.94 10.58
C ALA A 781 47.55 -29.14 9.89
N GLU A 782 47.77 -29.32 8.58
CA GLU A 782 48.74 -28.52 7.82
C GLU A 782 48.15 -27.17 7.40
N THR A 783 46.85 -27.10 7.10
CA THR A 783 46.17 -25.82 6.83
C THR A 783 45.76 -25.09 8.11
N THR A 784 45.40 -25.83 9.16
CA THR A 784 44.91 -25.30 10.44
C THR A 784 45.91 -25.65 11.54
N THR A 785 46.85 -24.74 11.82
CA THR A 785 47.93 -24.96 12.78
C THR A 785 47.42 -25.02 14.22
N GLN A 786 48.23 -25.51 15.16
CA GLN A 786 47.85 -25.51 16.58
C GLN A 786 47.52 -24.10 17.12
N ASN A 787 48.18 -23.06 16.59
CA ASN A 787 47.86 -21.68 16.94
C ASN A 787 46.47 -21.26 16.42
N ASP A 788 46.13 -21.61 15.17
CA ASP A 788 44.81 -21.34 14.59
C ASP A 788 43.71 -22.04 15.40
N ARG A 789 43.95 -23.30 15.81
CA ARG A 789 43.03 -24.06 16.67
C ARG A 789 42.79 -23.38 18.01
N ASN A 790 43.86 -22.90 18.65
CA ASN A 790 43.76 -22.17 19.92
C ASN A 790 42.99 -20.85 19.77
N LEU A 791 43.03 -20.23 18.57
CA LEU A 791 42.26 -19.05 18.21
C LEU A 791 40.85 -19.36 17.68
N GLY A 792 40.46 -20.64 17.60
CA GLY A 792 39.16 -21.07 17.07
C GLY A 792 39.01 -20.93 15.55
N ILE A 793 40.10 -20.82 14.81
CA ILE A 793 40.13 -20.64 13.36
C ILE A 793 40.21 -22.01 12.66
N VAL A 794 39.46 -22.18 11.56
CA VAL A 794 39.55 -23.32 10.64
C VAL A 794 39.89 -22.80 9.25
N ASN A 795 40.98 -23.30 8.67
CA ASN A 795 41.46 -22.86 7.35
C ASN A 795 41.15 -23.91 6.28
N ILE A 796 40.30 -23.52 5.32
CA ILE A 796 39.89 -24.36 4.20
C ILE A 796 40.50 -23.77 2.93
N ILE A 797 41.35 -24.54 2.25
CA ILE A 797 41.96 -24.15 0.98
C ILE A 797 41.27 -24.92 -0.14
N VAL A 798 40.63 -24.17 -1.05
CA VAL A 798 39.99 -24.72 -2.25
C VAL A 798 40.70 -24.15 -3.46
N GLY A 799 41.22 -25.02 -4.32
CA GLY A 799 41.78 -24.63 -5.61
C GLY A 799 41.00 -25.27 -6.75
N PHE A 800 40.95 -24.61 -7.90
CA PHE A 800 40.32 -25.12 -9.11
C PHE A 800 41.05 -24.62 -10.36
N ALA A 801 41.01 -25.41 -11.44
CA ALA A 801 41.58 -25.07 -12.73
C ALA A 801 40.46 -24.54 -13.65
N PRO A 802 40.37 -23.22 -13.90
CA PRO A 802 39.31 -22.65 -14.74
C PRO A 802 39.48 -22.98 -16.22
N LEU A 803 38.37 -23.04 -16.95
CA LEU A 803 38.37 -23.09 -18.41
C LEU A 803 38.66 -21.71 -19.00
N LYS A 804 39.84 -21.55 -19.62
CA LYS A 804 40.17 -20.33 -20.37
C LYS A 804 39.44 -20.35 -21.73
N PRO A 805 38.71 -19.29 -22.12
CA PRO A 805 38.08 -19.21 -23.43
C PRO A 805 39.10 -19.22 -24.57
N ALA A 806 38.80 -19.94 -25.66
CA ALA A 806 39.58 -19.84 -26.90
C ALA A 806 39.15 -18.59 -27.68
N GLU A 807 39.89 -17.48 -27.54
CA GLU A 807 39.61 -16.23 -28.25
C GLU A 807 40.14 -16.20 -29.70
N PHE A 808 41.14 -17.04 -30.02
CA PHE A 808 41.81 -17.06 -31.32
C PHE A 808 41.86 -18.49 -31.87
N VAL A 809 41.60 -18.63 -33.17
CA VAL A 809 41.78 -19.88 -33.93
C VAL A 809 42.67 -19.58 -35.12
N ILE A 810 43.83 -20.22 -35.18
CA ILE A 810 44.78 -20.04 -36.29
C ILE A 810 44.61 -21.24 -37.23
N LEU A 811 44.15 -20.98 -38.45
CA LEU A 811 44.07 -21.99 -39.52
C LEU A 811 45.32 -21.90 -40.39
N SER A 812 46.21 -22.89 -40.27
CA SER A 812 47.38 -23.01 -41.14
C SER A 812 47.08 -23.99 -42.28
N LEU A 813 47.06 -23.49 -43.52
CA LEU A 813 46.88 -24.32 -44.72
C LEU A 813 48.25 -24.60 -45.34
N GLN A 814 48.60 -25.89 -45.49
CA GLN A 814 49.80 -26.34 -46.19
C GLN A 814 49.38 -27.21 -47.38
N GLN A 815 49.89 -26.87 -48.57
CA GLN A 815 49.71 -27.70 -49.76
C GLN A 815 50.66 -28.91 -49.67
N MET A 816 50.11 -30.12 -49.69
CA MET A 816 50.92 -31.34 -49.80
C MET A 816 51.43 -31.46 -51.25
N ALA A 817 52.76 -31.48 -51.44
CA ALA A 817 53.36 -31.83 -52.72
C ALA A 817 53.30 -33.37 -52.90
N GLY A 818 52.83 -33.83 -54.05
CA GLY A 818 52.47 -35.23 -54.30
C GLY A 818 53.63 -36.23 -54.20
N GLN A 819 53.35 -37.41 -53.67
CA GLN A 819 54.11 -38.62 -53.96
C GLN A 819 53.89 -38.98 -55.44
N LEU A 820 54.99 -39.01 -56.20
CA LEU A 820 55.03 -39.64 -57.52
C LEU A 820 55.32 -41.13 -57.32
N GLU A 821 54.44 -41.97 -57.85
CA GLU A 821 54.76 -43.36 -58.18
C GLU A 821 55.82 -43.38 -59.29
N VAL A 822 56.85 -44.21 -59.09
CA VAL A 822 57.48 -45.02 -60.15
C VAL A 822 57.44 -46.45 -59.68
#